data_AF-A0A0P1BA46-F1
#
_entry.id   AF-A0A0P1BA46-F1
#
_cell.length_a   1.000
_cell.length_b   1.000
_cell.length_c   1.000
_cell.angle_alpha   90.00
_cell.angle_beta   90.00
_cell.angle_gamma   90.00
#
_symmetry.space_group_name_H-M   'P 1'
#
loop_
_entity.id
_entity.type
_entity.pdbx_description
1 polymer ?
#
loop_
_entity_poly.entity_id
_entity_poly.type
_entity_poly.pdbx_seq_one_letter_code
_entity_poly.pdbx_strand_id
1 'polypeptide(L)'
;MRFNAPFWCACQLVALLLVAVEVTSKSATGSRALVVLDAELPRHHFSQFFGSLEKELDLQLTFRQPKDEKPALTEYEENNFDHLLLLAPSAKSLSADLSPQALVSYLKAGGNILFGLSPNLAESYRDLAREFSIEFEPRGSRVVDHFSSLRGTENDTSLLLDSASTAAVADIASIFSSTRPGILQVPNAIAHRLGSNPLAFPLIRPATTSYSRDPSADASGAALAGSAEDAAIVSAFQLRESSSRAVWSGSVDIFSDASWKDGSRRSSRDGTIDTKQTINKEVALSIMSWLTQTTGVVKVAGTSHSRVRSGPEDLREDYEETIGEDGKEVQRMYRVKDHVTFNIDLVEYRSGEGWSPASRDLDLQVSLVMLDPFITTTLRALDAPRRSLSSRGKAGPPDRAASTPQSSAVMRSVARLVHRAFRRVESCAEWLTGAAGPLFVAICTVLVSIGAWTFFTTSFSSVIAPLPRPIHELLHTRNPIHFALGLGPAILQAPLDALRYLSASTACAYIMSSIVIHYILAVRVPPGSVTRGLGPGIPERRVGPGSTLWWLERRRRAARASRGGASAAGVDPVSGHEVRDDGLLYADDEQVDAAAEGEDLWAHCVGLGNERHFVLFMAWLALGMFVVVGSSWPVLKLSLSYQKKWPYQYTPRLFPLLTFALCAIMGFALAVMAGWQIAIIAWGETSVENSDNSHYREVAKQREERFVNVYDVGAWRNLQLFWNVGPGSRHGWLSVLAPWRIQPYSDGWHWAKRRGLLGRHAGIEKEEELTDDEVARDDAHPLATATR
;
A
#
# COMPACT_ATOMS: atom_id res chain seq x y z
N MET A 1 44.84 -48.99 -4.30
CA MET A 1 44.38 -48.72 -2.92
C MET A 1 42.86 -48.69 -2.93
N ARG A 2 42.21 -49.73 -2.40
CA ARG A 2 40.74 -49.79 -2.30
C ARG A 2 40.34 -48.93 -1.11
N PHE A 3 39.75 -47.77 -1.36
CA PHE A 3 39.30 -46.87 -0.30
C PHE A 3 38.10 -47.51 0.41
N ASN A 4 38.25 -47.74 1.72
CA ASN A 4 37.24 -48.36 2.57
C ASN A 4 36.06 -47.39 2.77
N ALA A 5 35.00 -47.59 1.99
CA ALA A 5 33.67 -47.00 2.18
C ALA A 5 33.13 -47.06 3.63
N PRO A 6 33.39 -48.09 4.49
CA PRO A 6 32.88 -48.08 5.85
C PRO A 6 33.49 -47.00 6.76
N PHE A 7 34.69 -46.49 6.46
CA PHE A 7 35.31 -45.42 7.26
C PHE A 7 34.65 -44.06 7.01
N TRP A 8 34.28 -43.77 5.76
CA TRP A 8 33.57 -42.55 5.39
C TRP A 8 32.13 -42.51 5.93
N CYS A 9 31.43 -43.65 5.93
CA CYS A 9 30.11 -43.75 6.55
C CYS A 9 30.19 -43.55 8.07
N ALA A 10 31.21 -44.09 8.74
CA ALA A 10 31.39 -43.90 10.19
C ALA A 10 31.72 -42.43 10.53
N CYS A 11 32.59 -41.76 9.75
CA CYS A 11 32.87 -40.34 9.93
C CYS A 11 31.66 -39.44 9.64
N GLN A 12 30.84 -39.77 8.64
CA GLN A 12 29.58 -39.06 8.37
C GLN A 12 28.54 -39.27 9.48
N LEU A 13 28.48 -40.48 10.07
CA LEU A 13 27.57 -40.76 11.18
C LEU A 13 28.00 -40.05 12.47
N VAL A 14 29.31 -39.96 12.74
CA VAL A 14 29.86 -39.18 13.87
C VAL A 14 29.67 -37.68 13.65
N ALA A 15 29.82 -37.19 12.42
CA ALA A 15 29.51 -35.79 12.07
C ALA A 15 28.00 -35.50 12.20
N LEU A 16 27.11 -36.42 11.81
CA LEU A 16 25.66 -36.28 12.00
C LEU A 16 25.24 -36.36 13.48
N LEU A 17 25.92 -37.19 14.28
CA LEU A 17 25.70 -37.27 15.74
C LEU A 17 26.25 -36.05 16.50
N LEU A 18 27.32 -35.43 16.01
CA LEU A 18 27.84 -34.16 16.55
C LEU A 18 26.98 -32.95 16.19
N VAL A 19 26.25 -32.99 15.06
CA VAL A 19 25.28 -31.96 14.68
C VAL A 19 23.94 -32.10 15.45
N ALA A 20 23.67 -33.26 16.06
CA ALA A 20 22.42 -33.52 16.78
C ALA A 20 22.42 -33.13 18.27
N VAL A 21 23.51 -32.57 18.79
CA VAL A 21 23.47 -31.87 20.08
C VAL A 21 23.09 -30.42 19.80
N GLU A 22 21.81 -30.18 19.56
CA GLU A 22 21.28 -28.83 19.77
C GLU A 22 21.47 -28.53 21.26
N VAL A 23 22.53 -27.82 21.58
CA VAL A 23 22.68 -27.16 22.88
C VAL A 23 21.54 -26.15 22.91
N THR A 24 20.44 -26.51 23.56
CA THR A 24 19.32 -25.62 23.82
C THR A 24 19.81 -24.53 24.77
N SER A 25 20.43 -23.51 24.20
CA SER A 25 20.79 -22.28 24.90
C SER A 25 19.55 -21.70 25.56
N LYS A 26 19.67 -21.31 26.83
CA LYS A 26 18.62 -20.60 27.58
C LYS A 26 18.41 -19.16 27.11
N SER A 27 19.34 -18.61 26.34
CA SER A 27 19.23 -17.30 25.69
C SER A 27 18.76 -17.46 24.24
N ALA A 28 17.89 -16.55 23.80
CA ALA A 28 17.37 -16.52 22.43
C ALA A 28 18.43 -16.17 21.38
N THR A 29 19.53 -15.51 21.75
CA THR A 29 20.61 -15.10 20.82
C THR A 29 21.83 -16.00 20.87
N GLY A 30 22.00 -16.79 21.94
CA GLY A 30 23.12 -17.70 22.15
C GLY A 30 23.75 -17.56 23.54
N SER A 31 24.64 -18.49 23.89
CA SER A 31 25.22 -18.58 25.23
C SER A 31 26.65 -18.05 25.34
N ARG A 32 27.29 -17.64 24.23
CA ARG A 32 28.71 -17.27 24.24
C ARG A 32 28.88 -15.85 24.75
N ALA A 33 29.64 -15.68 25.84
CA ALA A 33 29.85 -14.36 26.44
C ALA A 33 31.34 -14.04 26.63
N LEU A 34 31.76 -12.88 26.13
CA LEU A 34 33.12 -12.34 26.35
C LEU A 34 33.10 -11.41 27.56
N VAL A 35 33.95 -11.67 28.54
CA VAL A 35 34.11 -10.84 29.75
C VAL A 35 35.47 -10.15 29.69
N VAL A 36 35.44 -8.83 29.65
CA VAL A 36 36.63 -7.98 29.67
C VAL A 36 36.80 -7.38 31.05
N LEU A 37 37.85 -7.77 31.76
CA LEU A 37 38.12 -7.37 33.15
C LEU A 37 39.39 -6.52 33.22
N ASP A 38 39.33 -5.41 33.94
CA ASP A 38 40.54 -4.64 34.27
C ASP A 38 41.52 -5.45 35.14
N ALA A 39 42.80 -5.09 35.09
CA ALA A 39 43.83 -5.66 35.96
C ALA A 39 43.58 -5.30 37.43
N GLU A 40 42.95 -4.15 37.69
CA GLU A 40 42.57 -3.67 39.03
C GLU A 40 41.37 -4.43 39.62
N LEU A 41 40.56 -5.09 38.76
CA LEU A 41 39.33 -5.79 39.14
C LEU A 41 39.46 -7.29 38.83
N PRO A 42 40.16 -8.03 39.70
CA PRO A 42 40.44 -9.45 39.46
C PRO A 42 39.18 -10.30 39.52
N ARG A 43 39.22 -11.45 38.83
CA ARG A 43 38.09 -12.40 38.69
C ARG A 43 37.43 -12.80 40.01
N HIS A 44 38.23 -12.93 41.08
CA HIS A 44 37.72 -13.32 42.40
C HIS A 44 36.83 -12.26 43.08
N HIS A 45 36.82 -11.03 42.57
CA HIS A 45 35.96 -9.97 43.09
C HIS A 45 34.47 -10.19 42.72
N PHE A 46 34.21 -10.96 41.66
CA PHE A 46 32.90 -11.22 41.08
C PHE A 46 32.61 -12.72 40.96
N SER A 47 33.22 -13.55 41.80
CA SER A 47 33.17 -15.01 41.66
C SER A 47 31.74 -15.54 41.79
N GLN A 48 30.93 -14.96 42.67
CA GLN A 48 29.52 -15.32 42.84
C GLN A 48 28.68 -14.88 41.64
N PHE A 49 28.95 -13.68 41.11
CA PHE A 49 28.26 -13.16 39.92
C PHE A 49 28.51 -14.07 38.72
N PHE A 50 29.78 -14.33 38.36
CA PHE A 50 30.12 -15.19 37.25
C PHE A 50 29.61 -16.62 37.42
N GLY A 51 29.74 -17.20 38.62
CA GLY A 51 29.19 -18.53 38.91
C GLY A 51 27.67 -18.61 38.78
N SER A 52 26.95 -17.53 39.12
CA SER A 52 25.51 -17.44 38.90
C SER A 52 25.15 -17.25 37.42
N LEU A 53 25.93 -16.52 36.62
CA LEU A 53 25.72 -16.41 35.18
C LEU A 53 25.88 -17.76 34.47
N GLU A 54 26.92 -18.53 34.80
CA GLU A 54 27.16 -19.87 34.25
C GLU A 54 26.05 -20.84 34.67
N LYS A 55 25.66 -20.85 35.95
CA LYS A 55 24.70 -21.83 36.49
C LYS A 55 23.24 -21.51 36.14
N GLU A 56 22.83 -20.26 36.29
CA GLU A 56 21.43 -19.85 36.19
C GLU A 56 21.06 -19.52 34.73
N LEU A 57 21.93 -18.79 34.02
CA LEU A 57 21.71 -18.35 32.63
C LEU A 57 22.40 -19.23 31.58
N ASP A 58 23.21 -20.21 31.96
CA ASP A 58 23.90 -21.14 31.06
C ASP A 58 24.84 -20.44 30.07
N LEU A 59 25.51 -19.38 30.51
CA LEU A 59 26.45 -18.60 29.70
C LEU A 59 27.86 -19.21 29.72
N GLN A 60 28.48 -19.31 28.55
CA GLN A 60 29.87 -19.72 28.38
C GLN A 60 30.78 -18.49 28.47
N LEU A 61 31.39 -18.28 29.63
CA LEU A 61 32.22 -17.10 29.90
C LEU A 61 33.66 -17.30 29.41
N THR A 62 34.11 -16.41 28.52
CA THR A 62 35.51 -16.31 28.09
C THR A 62 36.11 -15.01 28.61
N PHE A 63 37.26 -15.07 29.28
CA PHE A 63 37.87 -13.91 29.92
C PHE A 63 39.01 -13.33 29.09
N ARG A 64 39.06 -12.01 28.96
CA ARG A 64 40.07 -11.25 28.21
C ARG A 64 40.49 -9.99 28.95
N GLN A 65 41.73 -9.55 28.80
CA GLN A 65 42.16 -8.24 29.31
C GLN A 65 41.85 -7.12 28.29
N PRO A 66 41.66 -5.86 28.72
CA PRO A 66 41.25 -4.76 27.84
C PRO A 66 42.19 -4.49 26.66
N LYS A 67 43.48 -4.88 26.79
CA LYS A 67 44.53 -4.66 25.79
C LYS A 67 44.84 -5.89 24.93
N ASP A 68 44.39 -7.08 25.33
CA ASP A 68 44.62 -8.29 24.54
C ASP A 68 43.80 -8.20 23.26
N GLU A 69 44.28 -8.72 22.13
CA GLU A 69 43.54 -8.71 20.85
C GLU A 69 42.73 -9.99 20.59
N LYS A 70 43.07 -11.08 21.28
CA LYS A 70 42.42 -12.39 21.11
C LYS A 70 41.81 -12.89 22.42
N PRO A 71 40.65 -13.55 22.40
CA PRO A 71 39.79 -13.80 21.23
C PRO A 71 39.09 -12.52 20.76
N ALA A 72 39.00 -12.32 19.44
CA ALA A 72 38.38 -11.14 18.84
C ALA A 72 36.85 -11.17 19.03
N LEU A 73 36.26 -10.00 19.30
CA LEU A 73 34.81 -9.87 19.48
C LEU A 73 34.04 -10.18 18.19
N THR A 74 34.54 -9.65 17.08
CA THR A 74 34.02 -9.84 15.73
C THR A 74 35.16 -10.28 14.81
N GLU A 75 34.89 -11.24 13.93
CA GLU A 75 35.85 -11.73 12.94
C GLU A 75 35.11 -11.98 11.61
N TYR A 76 35.67 -11.51 10.50
CA TYR A 76 35.04 -11.59 9.16
C TYR A 76 33.58 -11.10 9.11
N GLU A 77 33.28 -10.00 9.84
CA GLU A 77 31.94 -9.40 9.94
C GLU A 77 30.88 -10.28 10.66
N GLU A 78 31.31 -11.35 11.33
CA GLU A 78 30.46 -12.19 12.18
C GLU A 78 30.83 -12.03 13.65
N ASN A 79 29.81 -12.07 14.53
CA ASN A 79 30.00 -12.00 15.97
C ASN A 79 30.46 -13.36 16.51
N ASN A 80 31.69 -13.42 17.03
CA ASN A 80 32.22 -14.61 17.71
C ASN A 80 31.56 -14.83 19.08
N PHE A 81 31.04 -13.77 19.69
CA PHE A 81 30.36 -13.79 20.99
C PHE A 81 29.01 -13.09 20.90
N ASP A 82 28.00 -13.65 21.55
CA ASP A 82 26.62 -13.16 21.51
C ASP A 82 26.40 -12.04 22.55
N HIS A 83 27.16 -12.09 23.65
CA HIS A 83 27.13 -11.11 24.73
C HIS A 83 28.53 -10.61 25.10
N LEU A 84 28.65 -9.33 25.44
CA LEU A 84 29.87 -8.70 25.93
C LEU A 84 29.65 -8.09 27.31
N LEU A 85 30.47 -8.47 28.29
CA LEU A 85 30.52 -7.85 29.61
C LEU A 85 31.81 -7.04 29.72
N LEU A 86 31.69 -5.73 29.57
CA LEU A 86 32.80 -4.80 29.64
C LEU A 86 32.89 -4.19 31.04
N LEU A 87 33.67 -4.83 31.92
CA LEU A 87 33.89 -4.45 33.31
C LEU A 87 35.30 -3.88 33.49
N ALA A 88 35.64 -2.90 32.65
CA ALA A 88 36.94 -2.26 32.60
C ALA A 88 36.80 -0.72 32.64
N PRO A 89 36.32 -0.15 33.76
CA PRO A 89 35.98 1.26 33.84
C PRO A 89 37.18 2.21 33.73
N SER A 90 38.32 1.86 34.34
CA SER A 90 39.53 2.70 34.40
C SER A 90 40.46 2.52 33.19
N ALA A 91 40.15 1.59 32.28
CA ALA A 91 40.94 1.33 31.09
C ALA A 91 40.96 2.53 30.12
N LYS A 92 42.14 3.16 29.97
CA LYS A 92 42.34 4.30 29.04
C LYS A 92 42.43 3.90 27.58
N SER A 93 42.80 2.66 27.30
CA SER A 93 43.00 2.12 25.96
C SER A 93 42.39 0.74 25.88
N LEU A 94 41.47 0.57 24.94
CA LEU A 94 40.86 -0.71 24.59
C LEU A 94 41.52 -1.24 23.30
N SER A 95 41.44 -2.54 23.07
CA SER A 95 41.81 -3.15 21.78
C SER A 95 40.97 -2.60 20.63
N ALA A 96 41.46 -2.74 19.38
CA ALA A 96 40.81 -2.14 18.22
C ALA A 96 39.36 -2.59 17.99
N ASP A 97 39.06 -3.86 18.30
CA ASP A 97 37.71 -4.45 18.21
C ASP A 97 36.76 -4.02 19.33
N LEU A 98 37.27 -3.38 20.39
CA LEU A 98 36.52 -2.77 21.47
C LEU A 98 36.48 -1.23 21.35
N SER A 99 36.84 -0.69 20.18
CA SER A 99 36.69 0.74 19.90
C SER A 99 35.21 1.16 19.93
N PRO A 100 34.89 2.43 20.26
CA PRO A 100 33.52 2.93 20.28
C PRO A 100 32.73 2.58 19.00
N GLN A 101 33.37 2.73 17.83
CA GLN A 101 32.76 2.42 16.53
C GLN A 101 32.48 0.92 16.38
N ALA A 102 33.42 0.06 16.78
CA ALA A 102 33.27 -1.39 16.73
C ALA A 102 32.17 -1.91 17.67
N LEU A 103 32.02 -1.31 18.85
CA LEU A 103 30.96 -1.64 19.79
C LEU A 103 29.57 -1.26 19.25
N VAL A 104 29.46 -0.13 18.56
CA VAL A 104 28.21 0.26 17.88
C VAL A 104 27.89 -0.69 16.73
N SER A 105 28.88 -1.10 15.91
CA SER A 105 28.64 -2.09 14.86
C SER A 105 28.26 -3.46 15.43
N TYR A 106 28.87 -3.87 16.54
CA TYR A 106 28.55 -5.12 17.25
C TYR A 106 27.10 -5.14 17.75
N LEU A 107 26.62 -4.03 18.34
CA LEU A 107 25.22 -3.88 18.75
C LEU A 107 24.26 -3.94 17.56
N LYS A 108 24.59 -3.28 16.44
CA LYS A 108 23.76 -3.36 15.22
C LYS A 108 23.69 -4.78 14.66
N ALA A 109 24.77 -5.54 14.79
CA ALA A 109 24.85 -6.94 14.38
C ALA A 109 24.14 -7.93 15.33
N GLY A 110 23.41 -7.45 16.36
CA GLY A 110 22.63 -8.32 17.25
C GLY A 110 23.31 -8.67 18.57
N GLY A 111 24.52 -8.17 18.84
CA GLY A 111 25.21 -8.38 20.11
C GLY A 111 24.57 -7.61 21.27
N ASN A 112 24.72 -8.09 22.51
CA ASN A 112 24.26 -7.39 23.72
C ASN A 112 25.47 -6.99 24.58
N ILE A 113 25.43 -5.81 25.21
CA ILE A 113 26.57 -5.28 26.00
C ILE A 113 26.16 -4.86 27.41
N LEU A 114 26.91 -5.30 28.42
CA LEU A 114 26.93 -4.70 29.75
C LEU A 114 28.15 -3.79 29.90
N PHE A 115 27.92 -2.51 30.14
CA PHE A 115 28.95 -1.56 30.55
C PHE A 115 28.97 -1.44 32.07
N GLY A 116 29.96 -2.06 32.71
CA GLY A 116 30.25 -1.86 34.12
C GLY A 116 31.18 -0.68 34.32
N LEU A 117 30.64 0.43 34.81
CA LEU A 117 31.38 1.68 35.02
C LEU A 117 31.61 1.98 36.50
N SER A 118 32.56 2.87 36.77
CA SER A 118 32.87 3.38 38.11
C SER A 118 33.09 4.89 38.06
N PRO A 119 33.15 5.60 39.21
CA PRO A 119 33.40 7.03 39.26
C PRO A 119 34.70 7.48 38.57
N ASN A 120 35.64 6.56 38.41
CA ASN A 120 36.92 6.76 37.74
C ASN A 120 36.89 6.41 36.23
N LEU A 121 35.71 6.41 35.59
CA LEU A 121 35.61 6.03 34.18
C LEU A 121 36.43 6.95 33.24
N ALA A 122 36.98 6.34 32.18
CA ALA A 122 37.70 7.05 31.13
C ALA A 122 36.76 7.94 30.28
N GLU A 123 37.30 9.03 29.73
CA GLU A 123 36.52 9.96 28.88
C GLU A 123 35.95 9.28 27.63
N SER A 124 36.63 8.28 27.06
CA SER A 124 36.12 7.51 25.92
C SER A 124 34.78 6.83 26.20
N TYR A 125 34.53 6.38 27.43
CA TYR A 125 33.24 5.83 27.82
C TYR A 125 32.17 6.90 27.97
N ARG A 126 32.53 8.12 28.40
CA ARG A 126 31.59 9.26 28.44
C ARG A 126 31.19 9.68 27.03
N ASP A 127 32.17 9.79 26.14
CA ASP A 127 31.94 10.13 24.73
C ASP A 127 31.06 9.07 24.07
N LEU A 128 31.34 7.78 24.28
CA LEU A 128 30.48 6.69 23.80
C LEU A 128 29.08 6.75 24.41
N ALA A 129 28.94 7.02 25.72
CA ALA A 129 27.63 7.12 26.37
C ALA A 129 26.77 8.25 25.80
N ARG A 130 27.38 9.39 25.41
CA ARG A 130 26.65 10.51 24.78
C ARG A 130 26.00 10.12 23.46
N GLU A 131 26.58 9.18 22.71
CA GLU A 131 25.95 8.61 21.49
C GLU A 131 24.63 7.87 21.81
N PHE A 132 24.49 7.32 23.02
CA PHE A 132 23.25 6.70 23.51
C PHE A 132 22.31 7.70 24.20
N SER A 133 22.60 9.01 24.12
CA SER A 133 21.92 10.06 24.88
C SER A 133 22.01 9.86 26.40
N ILE A 134 23.15 9.34 26.88
CA ILE A 134 23.43 9.13 28.30
C ILE A 134 24.62 10.02 28.67
N GLU A 135 24.43 10.91 29.64
CA GLU A 135 25.48 11.85 30.07
C GLU A 135 25.91 11.55 31.50
N PHE A 136 27.12 11.00 31.65
CA PHE A 136 27.72 10.75 32.96
C PHE A 136 28.27 12.04 33.59
N GLU A 137 28.09 12.17 34.89
CA GLU A 137 28.69 13.24 35.70
C GLU A 137 30.23 13.26 35.60
N PRO A 138 30.92 14.37 35.86
CA PRO A 138 32.38 14.48 35.71
C PRO A 138 33.16 13.44 36.50
N ARG A 139 34.40 13.15 36.07
CA ARG A 139 35.29 12.19 36.73
C ARG A 139 35.46 12.51 38.22
N GLY A 140 35.38 11.48 39.06
CA GLY A 140 35.51 11.63 40.52
C GLY A 140 34.18 11.90 41.23
N SER A 141 33.14 12.30 40.50
CA SER A 141 31.79 12.49 41.04
C SER A 141 31.18 11.16 41.49
N ARG A 142 30.59 11.16 42.68
CA ARG A 142 29.93 10.02 43.30
C ARG A 142 28.54 10.42 43.77
N VAL A 143 27.62 9.49 43.76
CA VAL A 143 26.30 9.69 44.37
C VAL A 143 26.44 9.60 45.88
N VAL A 144 26.08 10.67 46.57
CA VAL A 144 26.13 10.80 48.02
C VAL A 144 24.71 10.90 48.55
N ASP A 145 24.40 10.14 49.61
CA ASP A 145 23.14 10.26 50.35
C ASP A 145 23.41 10.16 51.85
N HIS A 146 23.12 11.23 52.58
CA HIS A 146 23.34 11.25 54.03
C HIS A 146 22.28 10.50 54.84
N PHE A 147 21.14 10.17 54.24
CA PHE A 147 20.00 9.55 54.90
C PHE A 147 20.00 8.03 54.71
N SER A 148 20.21 7.57 53.48
CA SER A 148 20.13 6.15 53.09
C SER A 148 21.51 5.46 52.92
N SER A 149 22.62 6.08 53.35
CA SER A 149 23.95 5.47 53.24
C SER A 149 24.17 4.31 54.22
N LEU A 150 25.01 3.36 53.81
CA LEU A 150 25.49 2.28 54.69
C LEU A 150 26.33 2.86 55.83
N ARG A 151 25.91 2.59 57.06
CA ARG A 151 26.60 3.04 58.27
C ARG A 151 28.05 2.52 58.33
N GLY A 152 28.98 3.43 58.59
CA GLY A 152 30.41 3.11 58.70
C GLY A 152 31.19 3.21 57.38
N THR A 153 30.55 3.66 56.30
CA THR A 153 31.25 4.02 55.06
C THR A 153 31.73 5.46 55.09
N GLU A 154 32.93 5.71 54.60
CA GLU A 154 33.48 7.07 54.48
C GLU A 154 32.74 7.84 53.38
N ASN A 155 32.39 9.10 53.64
CA ASN A 155 31.74 10.02 52.69
C ASN A 155 30.34 9.62 52.18
N ASP A 156 29.64 8.69 52.85
CA ASP A 156 28.25 8.33 52.53
C ASP A 156 28.00 7.87 51.08
N THR A 157 28.99 7.21 50.45
CA THR A 157 28.98 6.85 49.02
C THR A 157 28.42 5.46 48.71
N SER A 158 28.08 4.67 49.74
CA SER A 158 27.43 3.36 49.58
C SER A 158 25.96 3.48 49.92
N LEU A 159 25.11 3.47 48.91
CA LEU A 159 23.67 3.72 49.05
C LEU A 159 22.92 2.43 49.40
N LEU A 160 21.88 2.55 50.23
CA LEU A 160 20.90 1.49 50.48
C LEU A 160 19.54 1.96 49.94
N LEU A 161 19.19 1.46 48.76
CA LEU A 161 17.96 1.82 48.06
C LEU A 161 16.86 0.81 48.40
N ASP A 162 15.73 1.27 48.90
CA ASP A 162 14.57 0.43 49.14
C ASP A 162 13.68 0.37 47.90
N SER A 163 13.61 -0.80 47.27
CA SER A 163 12.84 -1.03 46.06
C SER A 163 11.36 -0.63 46.20
N ALA A 164 10.77 -0.79 47.39
CA ALA A 164 9.35 -0.54 47.61
C ALA A 164 9.00 0.94 47.87
N SER A 165 9.85 1.67 48.60
CA SER A 165 9.54 3.03 49.04
C SER A 165 10.15 4.15 48.19
N THR A 166 11.24 3.85 47.46
CA THR A 166 11.99 4.88 46.73
C THR A 166 11.76 4.88 45.22
N ALA A 167 10.93 3.98 44.68
CA ALA A 167 10.82 3.72 43.23
C ALA A 167 12.20 3.57 42.55
N ALA A 168 13.20 3.16 43.34
CA ALA A 168 14.59 3.13 42.93
C ALA A 168 14.82 2.05 41.88
N VAL A 169 14.13 0.92 41.96
CA VAL A 169 14.08 -0.05 40.86
C VAL A 169 12.85 0.26 40.02
N ALA A 170 13.05 0.43 38.70
CA ALA A 170 11.95 0.74 37.80
C ALA A 170 10.91 -0.41 37.81
N ASP A 171 9.63 -0.07 37.91
CA ASP A 171 8.53 -1.04 37.89
C ASP A 171 8.27 -1.54 36.46
N ILE A 172 9.19 -2.40 35.99
CA ILE A 172 9.16 -2.98 34.65
C ILE A 172 8.98 -4.49 34.81
N ALA A 173 7.73 -4.95 34.72
CA ALA A 173 7.37 -6.35 34.91
C ALA A 173 8.15 -7.32 34.00
N SER A 174 8.50 -6.92 32.77
CA SER A 174 9.29 -7.76 31.86
C SER A 174 10.74 -7.97 32.30
N ILE A 175 11.27 -7.15 33.20
CA ILE A 175 12.65 -7.22 33.71
C ILE A 175 12.66 -7.74 35.15
N PHE A 176 11.84 -7.16 36.03
CA PHE A 176 11.88 -7.38 37.47
C PHE A 176 10.73 -8.24 38.03
N SER A 177 9.96 -8.94 37.20
CA SER A 177 8.83 -9.79 37.66
C SER A 177 9.22 -10.85 38.69
N SER A 178 10.46 -11.33 38.67
CA SER A 178 10.97 -12.33 39.62
C SER A 178 11.62 -11.73 40.86
N THR A 179 11.82 -10.41 40.90
CA THR A 179 12.56 -9.72 41.97
C THR A 179 11.64 -9.44 43.14
N ARG A 180 12.05 -9.83 44.35
CA ARG A 180 11.29 -9.53 45.56
C ARG A 180 11.49 -8.07 45.97
N PRO A 181 10.48 -7.41 46.56
CA PRO A 181 10.69 -6.13 47.24
C PRO A 181 11.74 -6.28 48.35
N GLY A 182 12.72 -5.39 48.38
CA GLY A 182 13.80 -5.42 49.36
C GLY A 182 14.84 -4.33 49.13
N ILE A 183 15.94 -4.42 49.88
CA ILE A 183 16.99 -3.41 49.89
C ILE A 183 18.10 -3.78 48.91
N LEU A 184 18.40 -2.85 48.00
CA LEU A 184 19.50 -2.89 47.06
C LEU A 184 20.66 -2.05 47.59
N GLN A 185 21.84 -2.65 47.72
CA GLN A 185 23.06 -1.93 48.04
C GLN A 185 23.76 -1.48 46.75
N VAL A 186 24.05 -0.18 46.62
CA VAL A 186 24.78 0.36 45.48
C VAL A 186 26.05 1.08 45.98
N PRO A 187 27.23 0.43 45.93
CA PRO A 187 28.47 1.04 46.36
C PRO A 187 29.05 1.94 45.27
N ASN A 188 29.61 3.09 45.64
CA ASN A 188 30.46 3.92 44.76
C ASN A 188 29.86 4.18 43.38
N ALA A 189 28.57 4.53 43.31
CA ALA A 189 27.94 4.83 42.03
C ALA A 189 28.34 6.20 41.49
N ILE A 190 28.46 6.29 40.17
CA ILE A 190 28.33 7.54 39.43
C ILE A 190 26.94 7.64 38.83
N ALA A 191 26.28 8.78 39.02
CA ALA A 191 24.99 9.05 38.38
C ALA A 191 25.20 9.60 36.96
N HIS A 192 24.17 9.40 36.13
CA HIS A 192 24.10 9.95 34.79
C HIS A 192 22.70 10.50 34.51
N ARG A 193 22.63 11.41 33.54
CA ARG A 193 21.39 11.95 32.99
C ARG A 193 20.99 11.18 31.75
N LEU A 194 19.70 10.91 31.63
CA LEU A 194 19.09 10.37 30.43
C LEU A 194 18.57 11.53 29.56
N GLY A 195 18.98 11.57 28.30
CA GLY A 195 18.46 12.52 27.32
C GLY A 195 17.03 12.19 26.87
N SER A 196 16.50 12.97 25.93
CA SER A 196 15.13 12.84 25.42
C SER A 196 14.91 11.64 24.47
N ASN A 197 15.81 10.66 24.44
CA ASN A 197 15.73 9.52 23.54
C ASN A 197 14.82 8.44 24.13
N PRO A 198 13.70 8.07 23.47
CA PRO A 198 12.76 7.09 23.99
C PRO A 198 13.33 5.65 24.05
N LEU A 199 14.47 5.39 23.41
CA LEU A 199 15.13 4.08 23.43
C LEU A 199 15.99 3.86 24.69
N ALA A 200 16.32 4.94 25.41
CA ALA A 200 17.05 4.90 26.67
C ALA A 200 16.08 5.06 27.84
N PHE A 201 16.17 4.18 28.84
CA PHE A 201 15.31 4.25 30.02
C PHE A 201 16.06 3.83 31.29
N PRO A 202 15.69 4.36 32.46
CA PRO A 202 16.35 4.04 33.72
C PRO A 202 15.87 2.69 34.25
N LEU A 203 16.81 1.86 34.71
CA LEU A 203 16.54 0.63 35.47
C LEU A 203 16.63 0.88 36.97
N ILE A 204 17.65 1.63 37.40
CA ILE A 204 17.89 1.96 38.80
C ILE A 204 18.09 3.46 38.93
N ARG A 205 17.25 4.10 39.72
CA ARG A 205 17.29 5.53 40.03
C ARG A 205 17.98 5.79 41.38
N PRO A 206 18.67 6.93 41.50
CA PRO A 206 19.15 7.41 42.79
C PRO A 206 17.98 7.79 43.72
N ALA A 207 18.19 7.78 45.04
CA ALA A 207 17.18 8.24 46.00
C ALA A 207 16.93 9.75 45.85
N THR A 208 15.72 10.21 46.13
CA THR A 208 15.36 11.65 46.04
C THR A 208 16.16 12.55 46.99
N THR A 209 16.71 11.97 48.05
CA THR A 209 17.59 12.61 49.04
C THR A 209 19.06 12.65 48.62
N SER A 210 19.42 12.00 47.53
CA SER A 210 20.81 11.88 47.08
C SER A 210 21.18 12.96 46.06
N TYR A 211 22.48 13.22 45.92
CA TYR A 211 23.02 14.14 44.91
C TYR A 211 24.43 13.70 44.48
N SER A 212 24.80 14.06 43.26
CA SER A 212 26.14 13.83 42.71
C SER A 212 27.14 14.85 43.25
N ARG A 213 28.27 14.39 43.78
CA ARG A 213 29.35 15.26 44.25
C ARG A 213 30.71 14.61 44.09
N ASP A 214 31.69 15.40 43.67
CA ASP A 214 33.10 15.02 43.80
C ASP A 214 33.58 15.31 45.24
N PRO A 215 34.00 14.29 46.01
CA PRO A 215 34.50 14.50 47.37
C PRO A 215 35.83 15.26 47.43
N SER A 216 36.55 15.38 46.31
CA SER A 216 37.85 16.05 46.22
C SER A 216 37.79 17.51 45.75
N ALA A 217 36.64 17.96 45.23
CA ALA A 217 36.44 19.31 44.70
C ALA A 217 35.65 20.21 45.66
N ASP A 218 36.00 21.50 45.69
CA ASP A 218 35.23 22.53 46.40
C ASP A 218 33.86 22.71 45.73
N ALA A 219 32.79 22.77 46.54
CA ALA A 219 31.37 22.70 46.15
C ALA A 219 30.90 23.80 45.19
N SER A 220 31.34 23.75 43.94
CA SER A 220 31.11 24.74 42.90
C SER A 220 30.81 24.04 41.57
N GLY A 221 29.59 23.49 41.48
CA GLY A 221 29.06 22.87 40.28
C GLY A 221 27.57 22.57 40.44
N ALA A 222 26.82 22.58 39.33
CA ALA A 222 25.42 22.17 39.32
C ALA A 222 25.34 20.64 39.48
N ALA A 223 25.34 20.17 40.72
CA ALA A 223 25.24 18.75 41.06
C ALA A 223 23.93 18.14 40.53
N LEU A 224 24.01 16.97 39.90
CA LEU A 224 22.83 16.16 39.59
C LEU A 224 22.14 15.72 40.88
N ALA A 225 20.95 16.27 41.14
CA ALA A 225 20.10 15.85 42.24
C ALA A 225 19.37 14.55 41.88
N GLY A 226 19.28 13.63 42.83
CA GLY A 226 18.55 12.36 42.65
C GLY A 226 17.04 12.52 42.53
N SER A 227 16.50 13.69 42.88
CA SER A 227 15.10 14.06 42.64
C SER A 227 14.81 14.42 41.18
N ALA A 228 15.82 14.53 40.31
CA ALA A 228 15.61 14.86 38.90
C ALA A 228 15.04 13.64 38.15
N GLU A 229 14.04 13.87 37.28
CA GLU A 229 13.34 12.79 36.58
C GLU A 229 14.24 12.01 35.61
N ASP A 230 15.24 12.69 35.07
CA ASP A 230 16.26 12.22 34.14
C ASP A 230 17.46 11.54 34.84
N ALA A 231 17.50 11.52 36.19
CA ALA A 231 18.61 10.94 36.95
C ALA A 231 18.54 9.40 36.99
N ALA A 232 19.67 8.75 36.71
CA ALA A 232 19.81 7.30 36.78
C ALA A 232 21.19 6.86 37.28
N ILE A 233 21.24 5.70 37.92
CA ILE A 233 22.48 5.00 38.26
C ILE A 233 22.72 3.83 37.31
N VAL A 234 21.65 3.10 36.98
CA VAL A 234 21.67 2.06 35.94
C VAL A 234 20.62 2.40 34.91
N SER A 235 21.02 2.46 33.64
CA SER A 235 20.11 2.65 32.51
C SER A 235 20.26 1.53 31.50
N ALA A 236 19.21 1.35 30.71
CA ALA A 236 19.16 0.41 29.61
C ALA A 236 18.88 1.17 28.32
N PHE A 237 19.38 0.61 27.23
CA PHE A 237 19.14 1.08 25.87
C PHE A 237 18.77 -0.11 25.00
N GLN A 238 17.66 0.02 24.26
CA GLN A 238 17.21 -1.02 23.34
C GLN A 238 17.19 -0.50 21.90
N LEU A 239 17.94 -1.14 21.01
CA LEU A 239 18.01 -0.76 19.60
C LEU A 239 16.71 -1.10 18.86
N ARG A 240 16.29 -0.24 17.92
CA ARG A 240 15.08 -0.47 17.10
C ARG A 240 15.27 -1.60 16.07
N GLU A 241 16.42 -1.65 15.40
CA GLU A 241 16.64 -2.53 14.24
C GLU A 241 16.84 -3.99 14.66
N SER A 242 17.83 -4.25 15.52
CA SER A 242 18.22 -5.60 15.95
C SER A 242 17.56 -6.04 17.26
N SER A 243 16.84 -5.14 17.96
CA SER A 243 16.40 -5.36 19.35
C SER A 243 17.53 -5.65 20.34
N SER A 244 18.79 -5.37 19.98
CA SER A 244 19.95 -5.49 20.85
C SER A 244 19.84 -4.61 22.08
N ARG A 245 20.39 -5.12 23.19
CA ARG A 245 20.27 -4.50 24.51
C ARG A 245 21.64 -4.06 24.98
N ALA A 246 21.73 -2.82 25.46
CA ALA A 246 22.90 -2.30 26.14
C ALA A 246 22.49 -1.83 27.54
N VAL A 247 23.22 -2.24 28.57
CA VAL A 247 22.99 -1.81 29.95
C VAL A 247 24.20 -1.03 30.44
N TRP A 248 23.96 0.15 30.97
CA TRP A 248 24.97 1.05 31.52
C TRP A 248 24.83 1.08 33.03
N SER A 249 25.75 0.42 33.73
CA SER A 249 25.81 0.46 35.19
C SER A 249 26.84 1.47 35.67
N GLY A 250 26.41 2.50 36.39
CA GLY A 250 27.28 3.49 37.03
C GLY A 250 28.07 2.96 38.23
N SER A 251 27.89 1.69 38.61
CA SER A 251 28.70 1.01 39.62
C SER A 251 28.99 -0.43 39.18
N VAL A 252 30.27 -0.79 39.08
CA VAL A 252 30.69 -2.19 38.91
C VAL A 252 30.49 -2.98 40.21
N ASP A 253 30.60 -2.30 41.36
CA ASP A 253 30.56 -2.91 42.68
C ASP A 253 29.17 -3.47 43.03
N ILE A 254 28.12 -3.12 42.28
CA ILE A 254 26.79 -3.75 42.39
C ILE A 254 26.84 -5.26 42.11
N PHE A 255 27.78 -5.70 41.27
CA PHE A 255 28.01 -7.10 40.92
C PHE A 255 29.05 -7.79 41.82
N SER A 256 29.69 -7.04 42.73
CA SER A 256 30.76 -7.58 43.57
C SER A 256 30.26 -8.59 44.61
N ASP A 257 31.13 -9.53 44.95
CA ASP A 257 30.85 -10.53 45.99
C ASP A 257 30.64 -9.87 47.37
N ALA A 258 31.19 -8.67 47.60
CA ALA A 258 30.94 -7.90 48.82
C ALA A 258 29.49 -7.43 48.93
N SER A 259 28.92 -6.96 47.82
CA SER A 259 27.52 -6.54 47.76
C SER A 259 26.55 -7.72 47.82
N TRP A 260 26.97 -8.91 47.39
CA TRP A 260 26.14 -10.13 47.32
C TRP A 260 26.20 -11.01 48.58
N LYS A 261 27.13 -10.75 49.52
CA LYS A 261 27.24 -11.50 50.77
C LYS A 261 26.02 -11.30 51.67
N ASP A 262 25.20 -12.35 51.79
CA ASP A 262 24.12 -12.42 52.76
C ASP A 262 24.65 -12.65 54.19
N GLY A 263 23.95 -12.09 55.19
CA GLY A 263 24.26 -12.28 56.61
C GLY A 263 25.06 -11.15 57.27
N SER A 264 25.66 -10.25 56.48
CA SER A 264 26.24 -9.01 57.00
C SER A 264 25.13 -8.01 57.31
N ARG A 265 25.05 -7.53 58.55
CA ARG A 265 24.07 -6.54 58.98
C ARG A 265 24.37 -5.20 58.28
N ARG A 266 23.43 -4.73 57.46
CA ARG A 266 23.47 -3.45 56.77
C ARG A 266 22.43 -2.54 57.40
N SER A 267 22.92 -1.51 58.08
CA SER A 267 22.07 -0.48 58.66
C SER A 267 22.29 0.84 57.95
N SER A 268 21.21 1.53 57.61
CA SER A 268 21.25 2.90 57.13
C SER A 268 21.73 3.86 58.24
N ARG A 269 22.29 5.00 57.86
CA ARG A 269 22.75 6.07 58.77
C ARG A 269 21.62 6.63 59.64
N ASP A 270 20.42 6.77 59.07
CA ASP A 270 19.22 7.19 59.82
C ASP A 270 18.62 6.08 60.69
N GLY A 271 19.12 4.84 60.58
CA GLY A 271 18.58 3.67 61.28
C GLY A 271 17.22 3.19 60.77
N THR A 272 16.69 3.78 59.69
CA THR A 272 15.41 3.40 59.05
C THR A 272 15.46 2.03 58.40
N ILE A 273 16.59 1.69 57.79
CA ILE A 273 16.83 0.40 57.12
C ILE A 273 17.80 -0.40 58.00
N ASP A 274 17.43 -1.62 58.39
CA ASP A 274 18.30 -2.58 59.04
C ASP A 274 17.99 -3.99 58.52
N THR A 275 18.87 -4.50 57.64
CA THR A 275 18.65 -5.78 56.96
C THR A 275 19.92 -6.63 56.95
N LYS A 276 19.74 -7.95 56.93
CA LYS A 276 20.81 -8.93 56.71
C LYS A 276 20.83 -9.50 55.29
N GLN A 277 19.79 -9.23 54.51
CA GLN A 277 19.59 -9.73 53.15
C GLN A 277 19.50 -8.57 52.18
N THR A 278 20.08 -8.74 51.01
CA THR A 278 20.07 -7.76 49.91
C THR A 278 19.52 -8.39 48.65
N ILE A 279 18.79 -7.60 47.85
CA ILE A 279 18.24 -8.08 46.57
C ILE A 279 19.24 -7.94 45.40
N ASN A 280 20.50 -7.56 45.67
CA ASN A 280 21.55 -7.37 44.67
C ASN A 280 21.68 -8.54 43.69
N LYS A 281 21.67 -9.77 44.22
CA LYS A 281 21.75 -10.97 43.40
C LYS A 281 20.56 -11.10 42.45
N GLU A 282 19.33 -10.97 42.99
CA GLU A 282 18.10 -11.07 42.20
C GLU A 282 18.02 -9.97 41.13
N VAL A 283 18.30 -8.72 41.51
CA VAL A 283 18.29 -7.56 40.60
C VAL A 283 19.32 -7.71 39.49
N ALA A 284 20.56 -8.08 39.82
CA ALA A 284 21.61 -8.27 38.82
C ALA A 284 21.28 -9.41 37.86
N LEU A 285 20.72 -10.51 38.35
CA LEU A 285 20.28 -11.62 37.52
C LEU A 285 19.09 -11.27 36.63
N SER A 286 18.13 -10.49 37.13
CA SER A 286 17.02 -9.97 36.35
C SER A 286 17.49 -9.04 35.22
N ILE A 287 18.42 -8.13 35.52
CA ILE A 287 19.05 -7.25 34.52
C ILE A 287 19.79 -8.08 33.47
N MET A 288 20.58 -9.08 33.91
CA MET A 288 21.32 -9.94 33.00
C MET A 288 20.41 -10.84 32.16
N SER A 289 19.33 -11.36 32.74
CA SER A 289 18.32 -12.16 32.00
C SER A 289 17.68 -11.34 30.89
N TRP A 290 17.35 -10.08 31.19
CA TRP A 290 16.86 -9.16 30.17
C TRP A 290 17.97 -8.83 29.16
N LEU A 291 19.17 -8.45 29.58
CA LEU A 291 20.26 -8.10 28.66
C LEU A 291 20.56 -9.24 27.68
N THR A 292 20.65 -10.48 28.16
CA THR A 292 20.98 -11.64 27.33
C THR A 292 19.77 -12.23 26.60
N GLN A 293 18.63 -11.55 26.62
CA GLN A 293 17.42 -11.97 25.90
C GLN A 293 16.91 -13.36 26.32
N THR A 294 17.08 -13.73 27.60
CA THR A 294 16.44 -14.93 28.17
C THR A 294 14.99 -14.63 28.58
N THR A 295 14.69 -13.37 28.88
CA THR A 295 13.36 -12.86 29.23
C THR A 295 12.95 -11.68 28.35
N GLY A 296 11.64 -11.47 28.22
CA GLY A 296 11.07 -10.31 27.54
C GLY A 296 11.36 -10.27 26.04
N VAL A 297 11.30 -11.42 25.36
CA VAL A 297 11.50 -11.53 23.90
C VAL A 297 10.22 -12.04 23.27
N VAL A 298 9.66 -11.23 22.35
CA VAL A 298 8.47 -11.57 21.58
C VAL A 298 8.85 -11.55 20.11
N LYS A 299 8.31 -12.52 19.35
CA LYS A 299 8.51 -12.64 17.92
C LYS A 299 7.15 -12.77 17.24
N VAL A 300 7.01 -12.08 16.11
CA VAL A 300 5.88 -12.25 15.21
C VAL A 300 6.10 -13.53 14.41
N ALA A 301 5.26 -14.54 14.65
CA ALA A 301 5.31 -15.81 13.93
C ALA A 301 4.64 -15.71 12.55
N GLY A 302 3.61 -14.89 12.43
CA GLY A 302 2.90 -14.65 11.19
C GLY A 302 1.85 -13.55 11.32
N THR A 303 1.52 -12.94 10.19
CA THR A 303 0.41 -11.99 10.07
C THR A 303 -0.50 -12.48 8.96
N SER A 304 -1.80 -12.45 9.19
CA SER A 304 -2.79 -12.76 8.16
C SER A 304 -3.90 -11.75 8.18
N HIS A 305 -4.39 -11.39 7.01
CA HIS A 305 -5.56 -10.55 6.86
C HIS A 305 -6.43 -11.14 5.76
N SER A 306 -7.72 -11.26 6.02
CA SER A 306 -8.65 -11.82 5.05
C SER A 306 -9.97 -11.09 5.08
N ARG A 307 -10.62 -11.05 3.91
CA ARG A 307 -11.95 -10.46 3.79
C ARG A 307 -12.97 -11.39 4.42
N VAL A 308 -13.84 -10.85 5.24
CA VAL A 308 -14.97 -11.59 5.82
C VAL A 308 -16.02 -11.79 4.72
N ARG A 309 -16.17 -13.02 4.25
CA ARG A 309 -17.23 -13.40 3.31
C ARG A 309 -18.60 -13.35 4.00
N SER A 310 -19.60 -12.75 3.35
CA SER A 310 -20.97 -12.69 3.90
C SER A 310 -21.70 -14.04 3.83
N GLY A 311 -21.23 -14.96 2.98
CA GLY A 311 -21.75 -16.31 2.81
C GLY A 311 -20.87 -17.14 1.86
N PRO A 312 -21.20 -18.43 1.63
CA PRO A 312 -20.45 -19.31 0.73
C PRO A 312 -20.48 -18.85 -0.74
N GLU A 313 -21.52 -18.09 -1.12
CA GLU A 313 -21.81 -17.60 -2.47
C GLU A 313 -21.17 -16.22 -2.76
N ASP A 314 -20.63 -15.52 -1.75
CA ASP A 314 -19.97 -14.21 -1.88
C ASP A 314 -18.51 -14.40 -2.32
N LEU A 315 -18.34 -14.95 -3.52
CA LEU A 315 -17.06 -15.16 -4.20
C LEU A 315 -16.85 -14.05 -5.23
N ARG A 316 -15.73 -13.33 -5.12
CA ARG A 316 -15.33 -12.25 -6.05
C ARG A 316 -14.07 -12.62 -6.81
N GLU A 317 -14.21 -13.38 -7.88
CA GLU A 317 -13.08 -13.96 -8.66
C GLU A 317 -12.10 -12.91 -9.22
N ASP A 318 -12.54 -11.69 -9.53
CA ASP A 318 -11.69 -10.63 -10.09
C ASP A 318 -10.71 -10.00 -9.08
N TYR A 319 -10.90 -10.22 -7.78
CA TYR A 319 -10.15 -9.55 -6.70
C TYR A 319 -9.80 -10.47 -5.51
N GLU A 320 -10.27 -11.72 -5.49
CA GLU A 320 -10.02 -12.69 -4.42
C GLU A 320 -8.66 -13.40 -4.52
N GLU A 321 -8.29 -14.00 -3.39
CA GLU A 321 -7.08 -14.78 -3.14
C GLU A 321 -6.79 -15.77 -4.26
N THR A 322 -5.83 -15.43 -5.13
CA THR A 322 -5.18 -16.44 -5.95
C THR A 322 -4.09 -17.10 -5.10
N ILE A 323 -4.03 -18.42 -5.11
CA ILE A 323 -2.88 -19.16 -4.60
C ILE A 323 -1.70 -18.81 -5.51
N GLY A 324 -0.71 -18.09 -4.99
CA GLY A 324 0.53 -17.82 -5.72
C GLY A 324 1.27 -19.12 -6.02
N GLU A 325 2.25 -19.10 -6.92
CA GLU A 325 3.07 -20.30 -7.25
C GLU A 325 3.71 -20.95 -6.00
N ASP A 326 3.86 -20.20 -4.92
CA ASP A 326 4.40 -20.62 -3.63
C ASP A 326 3.39 -21.29 -2.68
N GLY A 327 2.13 -21.47 -3.10
CA GLY A 327 1.08 -22.07 -2.27
C GLY A 327 0.49 -21.17 -1.19
N LYS A 328 0.79 -19.87 -1.20
CA LYS A 328 0.23 -18.87 -0.27
C LYS A 328 -0.93 -18.09 -0.89
N GLU A 329 -1.95 -17.79 -0.09
CA GLU A 329 -3.09 -16.94 -0.47
C GLU A 329 -2.59 -15.49 -0.67
N VAL A 330 -2.68 -14.97 -1.89
CA VAL A 330 -2.29 -13.58 -2.20
C VAL A 330 -3.53 -12.77 -2.51
N GLN A 331 -3.89 -11.84 -1.61
CA GLN A 331 -4.96 -10.86 -1.85
C GLN A 331 -4.44 -9.73 -2.75
N ARG A 332 -5.11 -9.48 -3.89
CA ARG A 332 -4.67 -8.44 -4.84
C ARG A 332 -5.12 -7.03 -4.48
N MET A 333 -6.34 -6.84 -3.95
CA MET A 333 -6.83 -5.50 -3.55
C MET A 333 -8.12 -5.56 -2.72
N TYR A 334 -8.25 -4.72 -1.68
CA TYR A 334 -9.50 -4.49 -0.95
C TYR A 334 -10.37 -3.42 -1.63
N ARG A 335 -11.70 -3.52 -1.50
CA ARG A 335 -12.61 -2.43 -1.87
C ARG A 335 -12.94 -1.54 -0.67
N VAL A 336 -13.30 -0.30 -0.97
CA VAL A 336 -13.82 0.64 0.03
C VAL A 336 -15.02 0.00 0.75
N LYS A 337 -14.99 0.00 2.09
CA LYS A 337 -15.99 -0.62 2.99
C LYS A 337 -16.04 -2.15 3.01
N ASP A 338 -15.04 -2.86 2.50
CA ASP A 338 -14.94 -4.30 2.76
C ASP A 338 -14.70 -4.58 4.26
N HIS A 339 -15.33 -5.64 4.77
CA HIS A 339 -15.06 -6.14 6.11
C HIS A 339 -13.83 -7.04 6.08
N VAL A 340 -12.81 -6.69 6.86
CA VAL A 340 -11.53 -7.40 6.92
C VAL A 340 -11.29 -7.87 8.35
N THR A 341 -10.83 -9.11 8.48
CA THR A 341 -10.28 -9.65 9.71
C THR A 341 -8.76 -9.59 9.63
N PHE A 342 -8.12 -9.05 10.66
CA PHE A 342 -6.67 -9.04 10.82
C PHE A 342 -6.29 -9.93 12.00
N ASN A 343 -5.36 -10.85 11.79
CA ASN A 343 -4.81 -11.72 12.82
C ASN A 343 -3.28 -11.61 12.85
N ILE A 344 -2.72 -11.66 14.04
CA ILE A 344 -1.28 -11.68 14.28
C ILE A 344 -0.96 -12.81 15.26
N ASP A 345 -0.02 -13.66 14.87
CA ASP A 345 0.47 -14.76 15.69
C ASP A 345 1.75 -14.31 16.41
N LEU A 346 1.72 -14.30 17.74
CA LEU A 346 2.85 -13.91 18.57
C LEU A 346 3.36 -15.10 19.39
N VAL A 347 4.67 -15.26 19.39
CA VAL A 347 5.37 -16.22 20.24
C VAL A 347 6.31 -15.47 21.17
N GLU A 348 6.39 -15.92 22.41
CA GLU A 348 7.28 -15.42 23.45
C GLU A 348 8.32 -16.50 23.77
N TYR A 349 9.57 -16.08 23.89
CA TYR A 349 10.64 -16.98 24.30
C TYR A 349 10.66 -17.12 25.82
N ARG A 350 10.60 -18.38 26.30
CA ARG A 350 10.73 -18.72 27.71
C ARG A 350 11.94 -19.60 27.91
N SER A 351 12.85 -19.15 28.79
CA SER A 351 14.05 -19.91 29.16
C SER A 351 13.69 -21.35 29.57
N GLY A 352 14.19 -22.34 28.82
CA GLY A 352 14.00 -23.77 29.07
C GLY A 352 12.82 -24.42 28.35
N GLU A 353 11.79 -23.66 27.96
CA GLU A 353 10.64 -24.16 27.17
C GLU A 353 10.76 -23.79 25.68
N GLY A 354 11.63 -22.83 25.34
CA GLY A 354 11.80 -22.32 23.99
C GLY A 354 10.71 -21.33 23.60
N TRP A 355 10.36 -21.30 22.31
CA TRP A 355 9.30 -20.44 21.79
C TRP A 355 7.92 -21.01 22.13
N SER A 356 7.16 -20.27 22.92
CA SER A 356 5.80 -20.61 23.36
C SER A 356 4.81 -19.51 22.95
N PRO A 357 3.48 -19.75 22.92
CA PRO A 357 2.52 -18.70 22.63
C PRO A 357 2.65 -17.53 23.63
N ALA A 358 2.64 -16.29 23.13
CA ALA A 358 2.76 -15.11 23.96
C ALA A 358 1.57 -14.96 24.94
N SER A 359 1.78 -14.17 26.02
CA SER A 359 0.73 -13.90 27.00
C SER A 359 -0.54 -13.34 26.36
N ARG A 360 -1.70 -13.77 26.87
CA ARG A 360 -3.03 -13.32 26.41
C ARG A 360 -3.38 -11.90 26.88
N ASP A 361 -2.68 -11.40 27.88
CA ASP A 361 -2.97 -10.13 28.54
C ASP A 361 -2.25 -8.93 27.88
N LEU A 362 -1.61 -9.14 26.72
CA LEU A 362 -0.96 -8.08 25.96
C LEU A 362 -2.00 -7.11 25.39
N ASP A 363 -1.89 -5.82 25.73
CA ASP A 363 -2.74 -4.75 25.17
C ASP A 363 -2.26 -4.34 23.77
N LEU A 364 -2.51 -5.22 22.81
CA LEU A 364 -2.13 -5.02 21.41
C LEU A 364 -3.17 -4.16 20.70
N GLN A 365 -2.71 -3.21 19.89
CA GLN A 365 -3.55 -2.38 19.06
C GLN A 365 -3.16 -2.51 17.59
N VAL A 366 -4.15 -2.52 16.71
CA VAL A 366 -3.97 -2.41 15.26
C VAL A 366 -4.43 -1.03 14.80
N SER A 367 -3.60 -0.37 14.02
CA SER A 367 -3.89 0.94 13.43
C SER A 367 -3.88 0.85 11.91
N LEU A 368 -4.95 1.31 11.25
CA LEU A 368 -5.03 1.47 9.81
C LEU A 368 -4.75 2.95 9.47
N VAL A 369 -3.59 3.19 8.84
CA VAL A 369 -3.02 4.52 8.63
C VAL A 369 -2.94 4.80 7.12
N MET A 370 -3.33 6.01 6.70
CA MET A 370 -3.00 6.54 5.37
C MET A 370 -1.92 7.63 5.48
N LEU A 371 -2.22 8.67 6.25
CA LEU A 371 -1.27 9.67 6.75
C LEU A 371 -1.38 9.73 8.27
N ASP A 372 -2.62 9.82 8.75
CA ASP A 372 -3.01 9.72 10.16
C ASP A 372 -3.75 8.38 10.41
N PRO A 373 -3.78 7.86 11.65
CA PRO A 373 -4.53 6.64 11.96
C PRO A 373 -6.04 6.89 11.85
N PHE A 374 -6.69 6.28 10.86
CA PHE A 374 -8.14 6.41 10.64
C PHE A 374 -8.92 5.49 11.58
N ILE A 375 -8.38 4.31 11.85
CA ILE A 375 -8.96 3.31 12.74
C ILE A 375 -7.85 2.81 13.64
N THR A 376 -8.04 2.93 14.95
CA THR A 376 -7.18 2.30 15.97
C THR A 376 -8.07 1.44 16.84
N THR A 377 -7.80 0.14 16.90
CA THR A 377 -8.63 -0.81 17.67
C THR A 377 -7.77 -1.81 18.41
N THR A 378 -8.18 -2.17 19.63
CA THR A 378 -7.54 -3.21 20.44
C THR A 378 -7.80 -4.60 19.85
N LEU A 379 -6.75 -5.39 19.68
CA LEU A 379 -6.84 -6.79 19.27
C LEU A 379 -7.32 -7.65 20.44
N ARG A 380 -7.96 -8.78 20.13
CA ARG A 380 -8.42 -9.76 21.13
C ARG A 380 -7.71 -11.07 20.92
N ALA A 381 -7.19 -11.65 22.00
CA ALA A 381 -6.61 -12.98 21.97
C ALA A 381 -7.66 -14.02 21.57
N LEU A 382 -7.35 -14.82 20.55
CA LEU A 382 -8.15 -15.96 20.10
C LEU A 382 -7.51 -17.26 20.60
N ASP A 383 -8.32 -18.28 20.85
CA ASP A 383 -7.78 -19.60 21.21
C ASP A 383 -7.03 -20.19 20.00
N ALA A 384 -5.75 -20.53 20.19
CA ALA A 384 -4.96 -21.17 19.16
C ALA A 384 -5.60 -22.52 18.76
N PRO A 385 -5.84 -22.79 17.48
CA PRO A 385 -6.11 -24.16 17.06
C PRO A 385 -4.88 -25.00 17.42
N ARG A 386 -5.08 -26.15 18.11
CA ARG A 386 -4.00 -27.08 18.48
C ARG A 386 -3.26 -27.54 17.21
N ARG A 387 -2.26 -26.80 16.75
CA ARG A 387 -1.26 -27.31 15.81
C ARG A 387 -0.28 -28.14 16.62
N SER A 388 -0.42 -29.45 16.55
CA SER A 388 0.71 -30.33 16.82
C SER A 388 1.85 -29.92 15.90
N LEU A 389 3.00 -29.56 16.45
CA LEU A 389 4.25 -29.56 15.70
C LEU A 389 4.50 -31.00 15.25
N SER A 390 4.00 -31.36 14.07
CA SER A 390 4.43 -32.55 13.35
C SER A 390 5.39 -32.09 12.27
N SER A 391 6.66 -32.44 12.47
CA SER A 391 7.64 -32.50 11.41
C SER A 391 7.05 -33.23 10.19
N ARG A 392 7.23 -32.65 9.00
CA ARG A 392 7.12 -33.30 7.69
C ARG A 392 5.71 -33.72 7.23
N GLY A 393 5.35 -33.24 6.04
CA GLY A 393 4.44 -33.93 5.12
C GLY A 393 3.04 -33.34 5.02
N LYS A 394 2.72 -32.87 3.81
CA LYS A 394 1.41 -32.50 3.26
C LYS A 394 0.19 -33.13 3.97
N ALA A 395 -0.78 -32.29 4.35
CA ALA A 395 -2.18 -32.69 4.55
C ALA A 395 -3.10 -31.47 4.30
N GLY A 396 -4.23 -31.72 3.65
CA GLY A 396 -5.17 -30.72 3.12
C GLY A 396 -5.96 -29.91 4.17
N PRO A 397 -6.92 -29.07 3.73
CA PRO A 397 -7.58 -28.10 4.59
C PRO A 397 -8.53 -28.80 5.58
N PRO A 398 -8.51 -28.45 6.88
CA PRO A 398 -9.48 -28.96 7.83
C PRO A 398 -10.76 -28.14 7.81
N ASP A 399 -11.88 -28.85 7.94
CA ASP A 399 -13.23 -28.33 7.99
C ASP A 399 -13.49 -27.41 9.20
N ARG A 400 -14.37 -26.45 8.94
CA ARG A 400 -14.87 -25.41 9.84
C ARG A 400 -15.40 -25.95 11.18
N ALA A 401 -14.96 -25.35 12.28
CA ALA A 401 -15.72 -25.30 13.53
C ALA A 401 -15.92 -23.84 13.94
N ALA A 402 -17.15 -23.34 13.71
CA ALA A 402 -17.58 -22.04 14.17
C ALA A 402 -17.97 -22.12 15.66
N SER A 403 -17.31 -21.36 16.52
CA SER A 403 -17.79 -21.08 17.88
C SER A 403 -17.98 -19.57 18.05
N THR A 404 -19.24 -19.13 17.98
CA THR A 404 -19.66 -17.76 18.30
C THR A 404 -19.87 -17.59 19.81
N PRO A 405 -19.37 -16.53 20.46
CA PRO A 405 -19.68 -16.27 21.86
C PRO A 405 -21.08 -15.66 22.05
N GLN A 406 -21.75 -16.14 23.10
CA GLN A 406 -23.04 -15.67 23.58
C GLN A 406 -22.87 -14.41 24.45
N SER A 407 -23.15 -13.21 23.92
CA SER A 407 -23.66 -12.11 24.74
C SER A 407 -24.53 -11.15 23.92
N SER A 408 -25.64 -10.73 24.51
CA SER A 408 -26.69 -9.82 23.99
C SER A 408 -27.57 -10.36 22.82
N ALA A 409 -28.54 -11.22 23.14
CA ALA A 409 -29.58 -11.65 22.18
C ALA A 409 -30.52 -10.50 21.74
N VAL A 410 -30.70 -9.47 22.58
CA VAL A 410 -31.59 -8.34 22.31
C VAL A 410 -30.94 -7.36 21.31
N MET A 411 -29.68 -6.98 21.54
CA MET A 411 -28.97 -6.03 20.67
C MET A 411 -28.68 -6.63 19.28
N ARG A 412 -28.40 -7.94 19.20
CA ARG A 412 -28.30 -8.67 17.92
C ARG A 412 -29.61 -8.77 17.17
N SER A 413 -30.76 -8.73 17.83
CA SER A 413 -32.07 -8.82 17.16
C SER A 413 -32.49 -7.47 16.59
N VAL A 414 -32.25 -6.38 17.33
CA VAL A 414 -32.44 -5.00 16.85
C VAL A 414 -31.44 -4.69 15.73
N ALA A 415 -30.16 -5.03 15.89
CA ALA A 415 -29.16 -4.87 14.85
C ALA A 415 -29.53 -5.68 13.60
N ARG A 416 -29.94 -6.95 13.71
CA ARG A 416 -30.39 -7.75 12.55
C ARG A 416 -31.63 -7.17 11.87
N LEU A 417 -32.57 -6.57 12.62
CA LEU A 417 -33.77 -5.95 12.05
C LEU A 417 -33.41 -4.69 11.26
N VAL A 418 -32.58 -3.81 11.86
CA VAL A 418 -32.08 -2.59 11.21
C VAL A 418 -31.21 -2.93 10.00
N HIS A 419 -30.35 -3.95 10.11
CA HIS A 419 -29.48 -4.38 9.03
C HIS A 419 -30.25 -5.05 7.88
N ARG A 420 -31.33 -5.78 8.16
CA ARG A 420 -32.24 -6.30 7.11
C ARG A 420 -33.04 -5.19 6.44
N ALA A 421 -33.50 -4.19 7.20
CA ALA A 421 -34.16 -3.03 6.63
C ALA A 421 -33.21 -2.24 5.73
N PHE A 422 -31.97 -2.03 6.19
CA PHE A 422 -30.94 -1.32 5.44
C PHE A 422 -30.53 -2.09 4.18
N ARG A 423 -30.29 -3.41 4.25
CA ARG A 423 -30.00 -4.23 3.06
C ARG A 423 -31.16 -4.30 2.08
N ARG A 424 -32.41 -4.28 2.55
CA ARG A 424 -33.56 -4.19 1.63
C ARG A 424 -33.62 -2.83 0.93
N VAL A 425 -33.25 -1.75 1.62
CA VAL A 425 -33.13 -0.42 1.01
C VAL A 425 -31.95 -0.38 0.04
N GLU A 426 -30.82 -1.00 0.37
CA GLU A 426 -29.63 -1.06 -0.46
C GLU A 426 -29.85 -1.92 -1.70
N SER A 427 -30.45 -3.11 -1.59
CA SER A 427 -30.84 -3.92 -2.75
C SER A 427 -31.97 -3.28 -3.57
N CYS A 428 -32.87 -2.51 -2.93
CA CYS A 428 -33.86 -1.71 -3.66
C CYS A 428 -33.17 -0.56 -4.39
N ALA A 429 -32.17 0.09 -3.79
CA ALA A 429 -31.39 1.16 -4.41
C ALA A 429 -30.51 0.63 -5.55
N GLU A 430 -29.84 -0.51 -5.38
CA GLU A 430 -29.07 -1.21 -6.41
C GLU A 430 -29.96 -1.71 -7.55
N TRP A 431 -31.15 -2.23 -7.24
CA TRP A 431 -32.17 -2.55 -8.24
C TRP A 431 -32.67 -1.29 -8.96
N LEU A 432 -32.90 -0.20 -8.21
CA LEU A 432 -33.30 1.08 -8.78
C LEU A 432 -32.20 1.64 -9.68
N THR A 433 -30.91 1.55 -9.32
CA THR A 433 -29.78 2.06 -10.10
C THR A 433 -29.37 1.15 -11.25
N GLY A 434 -29.49 -0.17 -11.09
CA GLY A 434 -29.24 -1.15 -12.15
C GLY A 434 -30.34 -1.17 -13.21
N ALA A 435 -31.61 -1.01 -12.80
CA ALA A 435 -32.74 -0.79 -13.69
C ALA A 435 -32.90 0.68 -14.12
N ALA A 436 -32.16 1.62 -13.52
CA ALA A 436 -32.18 3.02 -13.93
C ALA A 436 -31.59 3.19 -15.33
N GLY A 437 -30.70 2.31 -15.80
CA GLY A 437 -30.16 2.39 -17.17
C GLY A 437 -31.27 2.46 -18.23
N PRO A 438 -32.13 1.44 -18.36
CA PRO A 438 -33.28 1.47 -19.26
C PRO A 438 -34.24 2.64 -19.01
N LEU A 439 -34.48 3.02 -17.74
CA LEU A 439 -35.34 4.14 -17.39
C LEU A 439 -34.75 5.49 -17.84
N PHE A 440 -33.46 5.73 -17.62
CA PHE A 440 -32.75 6.92 -18.07
C PHE A 440 -32.69 6.97 -19.59
N VAL A 441 -32.42 5.85 -20.25
CA VAL A 441 -32.46 5.77 -21.72
C VAL A 441 -33.87 6.09 -22.23
N ALA A 442 -34.92 5.55 -21.60
CA ALA A 442 -36.31 5.84 -21.94
C ALA A 442 -36.66 7.33 -21.72
N ILE A 443 -36.29 7.90 -20.57
CA ILE A 443 -36.49 9.32 -20.26
C ILE A 443 -35.74 10.20 -21.27
N CYS A 444 -34.48 9.90 -21.57
CA CYS A 444 -33.70 10.61 -22.58
C CYS A 444 -34.35 10.51 -23.97
N THR A 445 -34.82 9.33 -24.36
CA THR A 445 -35.50 9.12 -25.65
C THR A 445 -36.78 9.94 -25.73
N VAL A 446 -37.56 9.99 -24.65
CA VAL A 446 -38.78 10.81 -24.55
C VAL A 446 -38.44 12.30 -24.64
N LEU A 447 -37.45 12.78 -23.89
CA LEU A 447 -37.03 14.20 -23.89
C LEU A 447 -36.50 14.64 -25.25
N VAL A 448 -35.67 13.81 -25.90
CA VAL A 448 -35.16 14.07 -27.26
C VAL A 448 -36.31 14.08 -28.26
N SER A 449 -37.27 13.16 -28.15
CA SER A 449 -38.45 13.11 -29.02
C SER A 449 -39.34 14.35 -28.86
N ILE A 450 -39.54 14.84 -27.63
CA ILE A 450 -40.28 16.07 -27.36
C ILE A 450 -39.52 17.28 -27.94
N GLY A 451 -38.21 17.35 -27.78
CA GLY A 451 -37.38 18.41 -28.37
C GLY A 451 -37.44 18.42 -29.89
N ALA A 452 -37.33 17.24 -30.52
CA ALA A 452 -37.44 17.08 -31.97
C ALA A 452 -38.84 17.48 -32.47
N TRP A 453 -39.90 16.98 -31.83
CA TRP A 453 -41.28 17.36 -32.14
C TRP A 453 -41.45 18.88 -32.08
N THR A 454 -41.01 19.49 -30.98
CA THR A 454 -41.09 20.94 -30.75
C THR A 454 -40.37 21.72 -31.84
N PHE A 455 -39.16 21.30 -32.22
CA PHE A 455 -38.40 21.95 -33.30
C PHE A 455 -39.13 21.84 -34.65
N PHE A 456 -39.60 20.65 -35.04
CA PHE A 456 -40.24 20.45 -36.33
C PHE A 456 -41.61 21.11 -36.45
N THR A 457 -42.42 21.11 -35.38
CA THR A 457 -43.75 21.73 -35.39
C THR A 457 -43.72 23.25 -35.26
N THR A 458 -42.68 23.82 -34.65
CA THR A 458 -42.57 25.26 -34.42
C THR A 458 -41.46 25.90 -35.25
N SER A 459 -40.19 25.77 -34.87
CA SER A 459 -39.06 26.49 -35.48
C SER A 459 -38.82 26.13 -36.94
N PHE A 460 -38.88 24.84 -37.30
CA PHE A 460 -38.68 24.39 -38.67
C PHE A 460 -39.80 24.87 -39.59
N SER A 461 -41.06 24.60 -39.20
CA SER A 461 -42.25 24.90 -40.01
C SER A 461 -42.59 26.38 -40.13
N SER A 462 -42.12 27.23 -39.21
CA SER A 462 -42.48 28.66 -39.20
C SER A 462 -41.32 29.60 -39.52
N VAL A 463 -40.07 29.19 -39.31
CA VAL A 463 -38.89 30.06 -39.47
C VAL A 463 -37.96 29.56 -40.58
N ILE A 464 -37.55 28.29 -40.53
CA ILE A 464 -36.54 27.74 -41.46
C ILE A 464 -37.17 27.50 -42.84
N ALA A 465 -38.22 26.69 -42.87
CA ALA A 465 -38.81 26.13 -44.08
C ALA A 465 -40.34 26.09 -43.95
N PRO A 466 -41.04 27.22 -44.15
CA PRO A 466 -42.48 27.22 -44.19
C PRO A 466 -42.99 26.36 -45.35
N LEU A 467 -43.98 25.52 -45.06
CA LEU A 467 -44.59 24.66 -46.07
C LEU A 467 -45.26 25.55 -47.13
N PRO A 468 -45.00 25.33 -48.44
CA PRO A 468 -45.66 26.09 -49.51
C PRO A 468 -47.18 25.99 -49.38
N ARG A 469 -47.88 27.14 -49.48
CA ARG A 469 -49.36 27.20 -49.32
C ARG A 469 -50.11 26.19 -50.21
N PRO A 470 -49.75 25.98 -51.49
CA PRO A 470 -50.42 24.99 -52.34
C PRO A 470 -50.30 23.56 -51.82
N ILE A 471 -49.15 23.22 -51.21
CA ILE A 471 -48.92 21.91 -50.61
C ILE A 471 -49.67 21.77 -49.28
N HIS A 472 -49.79 22.86 -48.50
CA HIS A 472 -50.57 22.87 -47.28
C HIS A 472 -52.06 22.61 -47.53
N GLU A 473 -52.64 23.25 -48.55
CA GLU A 473 -54.04 23.04 -48.96
C GLU A 473 -54.27 21.60 -49.45
N LEU A 474 -53.29 21.03 -50.17
CA LEU A 474 -53.34 19.65 -50.64
C LEU A 474 -53.29 18.62 -49.50
N LEU A 475 -52.57 18.90 -48.41
CA LEU A 475 -52.55 18.02 -47.23
C LEU A 475 -53.91 17.92 -46.53
N HIS A 476 -54.78 18.93 -46.68
CA HIS A 476 -56.13 18.91 -46.10
C HIS A 476 -57.13 18.03 -46.86
N THR A 477 -56.84 17.62 -48.11
CA THR A 477 -57.79 16.87 -48.94
C THR A 477 -57.97 15.40 -48.52
N ARG A 478 -57.21 14.90 -47.54
CA ARG A 478 -57.27 13.54 -46.92
C ARG A 478 -57.24 12.31 -47.85
N ASN A 479 -57.27 12.48 -49.17
CA ASN A 479 -57.23 11.42 -50.17
C ASN A 479 -55.83 11.31 -50.81
N PRO A 480 -55.15 10.15 -50.70
CA PRO A 480 -53.78 9.98 -51.20
C PRO A 480 -53.65 10.12 -52.72
N ILE A 481 -54.71 9.82 -53.48
CA ILE A 481 -54.70 9.93 -54.95
C ILE A 481 -54.71 11.41 -55.37
N HIS A 482 -55.53 12.23 -54.72
CA HIS A 482 -55.56 13.68 -54.95
C HIS A 482 -54.24 14.35 -54.53
N PHE A 483 -53.62 13.84 -53.46
CA PHE A 483 -52.29 14.30 -53.05
C PHE A 483 -51.23 13.96 -54.10
N ALA A 484 -51.17 12.71 -54.57
CA ALA A 484 -50.16 12.28 -55.53
C ALA A 484 -50.28 13.02 -56.89
N LEU A 485 -51.51 13.19 -57.39
CA LEU A 485 -51.76 13.90 -58.64
C LEU A 485 -51.59 15.43 -58.51
N GLY A 486 -51.86 15.99 -57.33
CA GLY A 486 -51.76 17.44 -57.08
C GLY A 486 -50.37 17.93 -56.67
N LEU A 487 -49.46 17.04 -56.29
CA LEU A 487 -48.13 17.41 -55.78
C LEU A 487 -47.26 18.11 -56.84
N GLY A 488 -47.23 17.58 -58.07
CA GLY A 488 -46.46 18.18 -59.18
C GLY A 488 -46.92 19.61 -59.50
N PRO A 489 -48.21 19.84 -59.76
CA PRO A 489 -48.77 21.18 -59.95
C PRO A 489 -48.52 22.12 -58.76
N ALA A 490 -48.64 21.63 -57.52
CA ALA A 490 -48.41 22.43 -56.31
C ALA A 490 -46.95 22.90 -56.18
N ILE A 491 -45.97 22.08 -56.59
CA ILE A 491 -44.55 22.47 -56.61
C ILE A 491 -44.29 23.54 -57.68
N LEU A 492 -44.90 23.41 -58.86
CA LEU A 492 -44.75 24.38 -59.96
C LEU A 492 -45.34 25.76 -59.65
N GLN A 493 -46.34 25.85 -58.76
CA GLN A 493 -46.95 27.11 -58.35
C GLN A 493 -46.05 27.95 -57.42
N ALA A 494 -45.15 27.32 -56.66
CA ALA A 494 -44.24 28.00 -55.73
C ALA A 494 -42.85 27.33 -55.71
N PRO A 495 -42.08 27.40 -56.81
CA PRO A 495 -40.87 26.60 -56.99
C PRO A 495 -39.74 27.00 -56.03
N LEU A 496 -39.61 28.29 -55.71
CA LEU A 496 -38.57 28.78 -54.78
C LEU A 496 -38.85 28.36 -53.34
N ASP A 497 -40.11 28.40 -52.91
CA ASP A 497 -40.50 27.96 -51.56
C ASP A 497 -40.39 26.44 -51.42
N ALA A 498 -40.76 25.70 -52.48
CA ALA A 498 -40.55 24.25 -52.54
C ALA A 498 -39.06 23.88 -52.52
N LEU A 499 -38.21 24.60 -53.25
CA LEU A 499 -36.76 24.41 -53.24
C LEU A 499 -36.14 24.75 -51.88
N ARG A 500 -36.58 25.84 -51.24
CA ARG A 500 -36.16 26.20 -49.88
C ARG A 500 -36.56 25.12 -48.87
N TYR A 501 -37.81 24.63 -48.95
CA TYR A 501 -38.28 23.57 -48.07
C TYR A 501 -37.50 22.27 -48.28
N LEU A 502 -37.28 21.88 -49.53
CA LEU A 502 -36.51 20.68 -49.88
C LEU A 502 -35.06 20.81 -49.39
N SER A 503 -34.36 21.88 -49.76
CA SER A 503 -32.95 22.10 -49.38
C SER A 503 -32.75 22.19 -47.85
N ALA A 504 -33.63 22.88 -47.13
CA ALA A 504 -33.57 22.94 -45.67
C ALA A 504 -33.89 21.58 -45.02
N SER A 505 -34.85 20.82 -45.56
CA SER A 505 -35.14 19.46 -45.10
C SER A 505 -33.96 18.53 -45.33
N THR A 506 -33.30 18.61 -46.49
CA THR A 506 -32.12 17.81 -46.81
C THR A 506 -30.93 18.20 -45.91
N ALA A 507 -30.72 19.49 -45.67
CA ALA A 507 -29.67 19.97 -44.76
C ALA A 507 -29.90 19.50 -43.31
N CYS A 508 -31.15 19.58 -42.83
CA CYS A 508 -31.50 19.09 -41.50
C CYS A 508 -31.32 17.56 -41.39
N ALA A 509 -31.77 16.81 -42.39
CA ALA A 509 -31.58 15.37 -42.44
C ALA A 509 -30.09 14.98 -42.47
N TYR A 510 -29.27 15.76 -43.18
CA TYR A 510 -27.82 15.55 -43.24
C TYR A 510 -27.11 15.83 -41.90
N ILE A 511 -27.50 16.89 -41.18
CA ILE A 511 -26.98 17.14 -39.83
C ILE A 511 -27.35 15.98 -38.90
N MET A 512 -28.62 15.56 -38.90
CA MET A 512 -29.09 14.47 -38.06
C MET A 512 -28.43 13.13 -38.39
N SER A 513 -28.32 12.79 -39.67
CA SER A 513 -27.64 11.56 -40.09
C SER A 513 -26.15 11.61 -39.76
N SER A 514 -25.50 12.76 -39.88
CA SER A 514 -24.10 12.95 -39.47
C SER A 514 -23.92 12.75 -37.97
N ILE A 515 -24.79 13.30 -37.12
CA ILE A 515 -24.75 13.07 -35.66
C ILE A 515 -24.88 11.58 -35.36
N VAL A 516 -25.89 10.91 -35.94
CA VAL A 516 -26.16 9.49 -35.69
C VAL A 516 -25.01 8.60 -36.17
N ILE A 517 -24.51 8.81 -37.39
CA ILE A 517 -23.44 7.99 -37.95
C ILE A 517 -22.15 8.19 -37.17
N HIS A 518 -21.76 9.42 -36.83
CA HIS A 518 -20.55 9.66 -36.04
C HIS A 518 -20.68 9.15 -34.61
N TYR A 519 -21.86 9.21 -34.00
CA TYR A 519 -22.13 8.57 -32.71
C TYR A 519 -21.97 7.05 -32.78
N ILE A 520 -22.61 6.42 -33.78
CA ILE A 520 -22.49 4.97 -33.99
C ILE A 520 -21.03 4.59 -34.24
N LEU A 521 -20.29 5.37 -35.04
CA LEU A 521 -18.88 5.10 -35.29
C LEU A 521 -18.00 5.33 -34.05
N ALA A 522 -18.29 6.34 -33.23
CA ALA A 522 -17.54 6.57 -31.99
C ALA A 522 -17.74 5.43 -30.97
N VAL A 523 -18.95 4.86 -30.91
CA VAL A 523 -19.32 3.79 -29.97
C VAL A 523 -18.96 2.40 -30.51
N ARG A 524 -19.25 2.11 -31.79
CA ARG A 524 -19.06 0.76 -32.37
C ARG A 524 -17.67 0.53 -32.95
N VAL A 525 -16.90 1.56 -33.27
CA VAL A 525 -15.53 1.33 -33.74
C VAL A 525 -14.67 1.05 -32.51
N PRO A 526 -14.12 -0.17 -32.37
CA PRO A 526 -13.26 -0.50 -31.25
C PRO A 526 -11.97 0.34 -31.30
N PRO A 527 -11.50 0.84 -30.14
CA PRO A 527 -10.26 1.59 -30.06
C PRO A 527 -9.09 0.77 -30.62
N GLY A 528 -8.14 1.46 -31.23
CA GLY A 528 -6.94 0.87 -31.80
C GLY A 528 -6.14 0.17 -30.73
N SER A 529 -5.80 -1.11 -30.99
CA SER A 529 -4.91 -1.90 -30.15
C SER A 529 -3.52 -1.92 -30.76
N VAL A 530 -2.49 -2.00 -29.90
CA VAL A 530 -1.10 -2.29 -30.26
C VAL A 530 -0.93 -3.54 -31.13
N THR A 531 -1.93 -4.41 -31.28
CA THR A 531 -1.81 -5.56 -32.20
C THR A 531 -2.16 -5.25 -33.66
N ARG A 532 -2.79 -4.11 -33.97
CA ARG A 532 -3.24 -3.78 -35.35
C ARG A 532 -2.11 -3.39 -36.30
N GLY A 533 -1.01 -2.82 -35.82
CA GLY A 533 0.16 -2.43 -36.62
C GLY A 533 1.13 -3.57 -36.94
N LEU A 534 1.00 -4.72 -36.28
CA LEU A 534 1.93 -5.84 -36.43
C LEU A 534 1.70 -6.60 -37.76
N GLY A 535 2.77 -7.03 -38.43
CA GLY A 535 2.68 -7.84 -39.64
C GLY A 535 1.94 -9.17 -39.39
N PRO A 536 1.27 -9.76 -40.40
CA PRO A 536 0.50 -11.00 -40.22
C PRO A 536 1.35 -12.19 -39.80
N GLY A 537 2.67 -12.15 -40.02
CA GLY A 537 3.64 -13.16 -39.61
C GLY A 537 4.05 -13.11 -38.13
N ILE A 538 3.74 -12.02 -37.41
CA ILE A 538 4.22 -11.81 -36.04
C ILE A 538 3.33 -12.57 -35.03
N PRO A 539 3.89 -13.49 -34.21
CA PRO A 539 3.11 -14.28 -33.25
C PRO A 539 2.32 -13.40 -32.29
N GLU A 540 2.88 -12.27 -31.87
CA GLU A 540 2.27 -11.34 -30.92
C GLU A 540 0.93 -10.78 -31.41
N ARG A 541 0.76 -10.65 -32.74
CA ARG A 541 -0.53 -10.25 -33.34
C ARG A 541 -1.61 -11.33 -33.18
N ARG A 542 -1.23 -12.60 -33.22
CA ARG A 542 -2.16 -13.73 -33.15
C ARG A 542 -2.35 -14.21 -31.72
N VAL A 543 -1.30 -14.41 -30.95
CA VAL A 543 -1.31 -15.05 -29.63
C VAL A 543 -0.71 -14.20 -28.51
N GLY A 544 -0.16 -13.02 -28.82
CA GLY A 544 0.45 -12.16 -27.82
C GLY A 544 -0.54 -11.39 -26.94
N PRO A 545 -0.05 -10.78 -25.85
CA PRO A 545 -0.86 -9.93 -24.97
C PRO A 545 -1.60 -8.85 -25.76
N GLY A 546 -2.92 -8.78 -25.60
CA GLY A 546 -3.77 -7.83 -26.35
C GLY A 546 -4.27 -8.33 -27.72
N SER A 547 -3.97 -9.57 -28.14
CA SER A 547 -4.56 -10.18 -29.33
C SER A 547 -5.98 -10.71 -29.08
N THR A 548 -6.76 -10.88 -30.15
CA THR A 548 -8.12 -11.43 -30.05
C THR A 548 -8.11 -12.85 -29.47
N LEU A 549 -7.19 -13.73 -29.90
CA LEU A 549 -7.07 -15.09 -29.34
C LEU A 549 -6.60 -15.07 -27.88
N TRP A 550 -5.72 -14.15 -27.50
CA TRP A 550 -5.26 -14.03 -26.12
C TRP A 550 -6.42 -13.63 -25.19
N TRP A 551 -7.24 -12.67 -25.61
CA TRP A 551 -8.48 -12.33 -24.90
C TRP A 551 -9.50 -13.46 -24.94
N LEU A 552 -9.68 -14.14 -26.09
CA LEU A 552 -10.60 -15.26 -26.27
C LEU A 552 -10.22 -16.45 -25.39
N GLU A 553 -8.93 -16.75 -25.24
CA GLU A 553 -8.42 -17.85 -24.42
C GLU A 553 -8.54 -17.54 -22.93
N ARG A 554 -8.38 -16.27 -22.54
CA ARG A 554 -8.70 -15.80 -21.19
C ARG A 554 -10.20 -15.88 -20.89
N ARG A 555 -11.05 -15.45 -21.83
CA ARG A 555 -12.52 -15.56 -21.73
C ARG A 555 -12.98 -17.03 -21.73
N ARG A 556 -12.39 -17.90 -22.54
CA ARG A 556 -12.66 -19.35 -22.56
C ARG A 556 -12.22 -20.02 -21.26
N ARG A 557 -11.10 -19.61 -20.66
CA ARG A 557 -10.70 -20.07 -19.32
C ARG A 557 -11.68 -19.60 -18.25
N ALA A 558 -12.12 -18.34 -18.30
CA ALA A 558 -13.15 -17.82 -17.41
C ALA A 558 -14.51 -18.54 -17.60
N ALA A 559 -14.91 -18.84 -18.84
CA ALA A 559 -16.15 -19.57 -19.17
C ALA A 559 -16.12 -21.05 -18.77
N ARG A 560 -14.95 -21.71 -18.88
CA ARG A 560 -14.74 -23.08 -18.36
C ARG A 560 -14.72 -23.11 -16.83
N ALA A 561 -14.12 -22.11 -16.20
CA ALA A 561 -14.13 -21.97 -14.75
C ALA A 561 -15.57 -21.78 -14.20
N SER A 562 -16.38 -21.00 -14.89
CA SER A 562 -17.80 -20.76 -14.53
C SER A 562 -18.75 -21.91 -14.88
N ARG A 563 -18.42 -22.78 -15.85
CA ARG A 563 -19.19 -24.01 -16.14
C ARG A 563 -18.71 -25.25 -15.36
N GLY A 564 -17.52 -25.22 -14.77
CA GLY A 564 -16.93 -26.35 -14.02
C GLY A 564 -17.62 -26.69 -12.69
N GLY A 565 -18.67 -25.96 -12.30
CA GLY A 565 -19.49 -26.26 -11.13
C GLY A 565 -20.68 -27.19 -11.37
N ALA A 566 -20.94 -27.63 -12.61
CA ALA A 566 -22.06 -28.53 -12.91
C ALA A 566 -21.62 -29.73 -13.75
N SER A 567 -21.66 -30.91 -13.12
CA SER A 567 -21.54 -32.25 -13.70
C SER A 567 -20.13 -32.75 -14.04
N ALA A 568 -19.41 -33.19 -13.00
CA ALA A 568 -18.50 -34.34 -13.11
C ALA A 568 -18.43 -35.06 -11.74
N ALA A 569 -19.54 -35.66 -11.33
CA ALA A 569 -19.55 -36.65 -10.25
C ALA A 569 -20.51 -37.78 -10.62
N GLY A 570 -19.94 -38.98 -10.78
CA GLY A 570 -20.66 -40.24 -10.71
C GLY A 570 -20.55 -41.11 -11.96
N VAL A 571 -19.69 -42.13 -11.92
CA VAL A 571 -20.07 -43.51 -12.24
C VAL A 571 -19.17 -44.46 -11.42
N ASP A 572 -19.79 -45.20 -10.49
CA ASP A 572 -19.28 -46.43 -9.88
C ASP A 572 -19.40 -47.60 -10.88
N PRO A 573 -18.49 -48.58 -10.86
CA PRO A 573 -18.62 -49.78 -11.68
C PRO A 573 -19.64 -50.73 -11.05
N VAL A 574 -20.25 -51.59 -11.87
CA VAL A 574 -21.21 -52.67 -11.52
C VAL A 574 -22.70 -52.30 -11.63
N SER A 575 -23.17 -52.17 -12.88
CA SER A 575 -24.30 -52.96 -13.41
C SER A 575 -24.52 -52.55 -14.86
N GLY A 576 -24.50 -53.52 -15.77
CA GLY A 576 -24.73 -53.27 -17.19
C GLY A 576 -26.16 -52.79 -17.45
N HIS A 577 -26.29 -51.54 -17.90
CA HIS A 577 -27.37 -51.10 -18.76
C HIS A 577 -26.89 -49.91 -19.60
N GLU A 578 -26.96 -50.09 -20.90
CA GLU A 578 -26.60 -49.15 -21.95
C GLU A 578 -27.57 -47.95 -21.93
N VAL A 579 -27.04 -46.73 -21.80
CA VAL A 579 -27.81 -45.49 -21.99
C VAL A 579 -27.14 -44.70 -23.11
N ARG A 580 -27.92 -44.48 -24.18
CA ARG A 580 -27.58 -43.81 -25.44
C ARG A 580 -26.87 -42.46 -25.26
N ASP A 581 -25.73 -42.35 -25.93
CA ASP A 581 -25.22 -41.10 -26.48
C ASP A 581 -26.26 -40.51 -27.44
N ASP A 582 -26.79 -39.33 -27.15
CA ASP A 582 -27.46 -38.49 -28.13
C ASP A 582 -27.21 -37.01 -27.78
N GLY A 583 -26.18 -36.45 -28.43
CA GLY A 583 -26.13 -35.07 -28.93
C GLY A 583 -25.98 -33.91 -27.95
N LEU A 584 -24.78 -33.32 -27.89
CA LEU A 584 -24.67 -31.87 -27.80
C LEU A 584 -23.81 -31.33 -28.95
N LEU A 585 -24.50 -30.63 -29.84
CA LEU A 585 -24.02 -29.98 -31.05
C LEU A 585 -22.78 -29.11 -30.76
N TYR A 586 -21.73 -29.37 -31.54
CA TYR A 586 -20.71 -28.37 -31.84
C TYR A 586 -21.42 -27.16 -32.44
N ALA A 587 -21.33 -26.00 -31.79
CA ALA A 587 -21.61 -24.75 -32.47
C ALA A 587 -20.46 -24.54 -33.47
N ASP A 588 -20.80 -24.54 -34.76
CA ASP A 588 -19.90 -24.21 -35.85
C ASP A 588 -19.14 -22.91 -35.54
N ASP A 589 -17.87 -22.85 -35.92
CA ASP A 589 -16.96 -21.73 -35.66
C ASP A 589 -17.53 -20.35 -36.11
N GLU A 590 -18.53 -20.32 -37.00
CA GLU A 590 -19.26 -19.11 -37.41
C GLU A 590 -20.15 -18.47 -36.32
N GLN A 591 -20.68 -19.24 -35.36
CA GLN A 591 -21.53 -18.68 -34.29
C GLN A 591 -20.71 -18.06 -33.13
N VAL A 592 -19.43 -18.41 -33.02
CA VAL A 592 -18.53 -17.86 -32.00
C VAL A 592 -18.03 -16.47 -32.40
N ASP A 593 -17.87 -16.21 -33.70
CA ASP A 593 -17.55 -14.87 -34.22
C ASP A 593 -18.70 -13.88 -33.97
N ALA A 594 -19.96 -14.34 -34.08
CA ALA A 594 -21.14 -13.53 -33.76
C ALA A 594 -21.27 -13.21 -32.25
N ALA A 595 -20.79 -14.09 -31.37
CA ALA A 595 -20.76 -13.85 -29.93
C ALA A 595 -19.59 -12.95 -29.50
N ALA A 596 -18.48 -12.94 -30.23
CA ALA A 596 -17.34 -12.05 -30.00
C ALA A 596 -17.65 -10.57 -30.34
N GLU A 597 -18.58 -10.32 -31.27
CA GLU A 597 -19.06 -8.98 -31.60
C GLU A 597 -20.13 -8.44 -30.61
N GLY A 598 -20.69 -9.30 -29.75
CA GLY A 598 -21.89 -9.00 -28.96
C GLY A 598 -21.68 -8.43 -27.55
N GLU A 599 -20.47 -8.46 -26.98
CA GLU A 599 -20.23 -8.10 -25.56
C GLU A 599 -19.02 -7.16 -25.32
N ASP A 600 -18.98 -6.03 -26.04
CA ASP A 600 -18.10 -4.88 -25.71
C ASP A 600 -18.88 -3.75 -25.00
N LEU A 601 -19.98 -4.06 -24.31
CA LEU A 601 -21.03 -3.10 -23.95
C LEU A 601 -20.75 -2.14 -22.77
N TRP A 602 -19.55 -2.13 -22.18
CA TRP A 602 -19.28 -1.27 -21.01
C TRP A 602 -17.89 -0.61 -21.07
N ALA A 603 -17.91 0.72 -21.24
CA ALA A 603 -16.80 1.69 -21.31
C ALA A 603 -15.92 1.68 -22.59
N HIS A 604 -16.47 2.19 -23.69
CA HIS A 604 -15.66 2.50 -24.87
C HIS A 604 -14.77 3.72 -24.61
N CYS A 605 -13.47 3.49 -24.41
CA CYS A 605 -12.46 4.54 -24.40
C CYS A 605 -12.39 5.23 -25.77
N VAL A 606 -12.10 6.53 -25.77
CA VAL A 606 -11.78 7.30 -26.98
C VAL A 606 -10.27 7.19 -27.23
N GLY A 607 -9.87 6.59 -28.35
CA GLY A 607 -8.48 6.34 -28.72
C GLY A 607 -8.30 6.21 -30.23
N LEU A 608 -7.20 5.60 -30.67
CA LEU A 608 -6.85 5.54 -32.09
C LEU A 608 -7.93 4.82 -32.92
N GLY A 609 -8.49 5.48 -33.94
CA GLY A 609 -9.52 4.95 -34.84
C GLY A 609 -10.97 5.32 -34.52
N ASN A 610 -11.32 5.70 -33.28
CA ASN A 610 -12.65 6.23 -32.93
C ASN A 610 -12.63 7.71 -32.48
N GLU A 611 -11.47 8.23 -32.07
CA GLU A 611 -11.19 9.65 -31.75
C GLU A 611 -11.69 10.63 -32.81
N ARG A 612 -11.47 10.36 -34.10
CA ARG A 612 -11.95 11.23 -35.18
C ARG A 612 -13.47 11.39 -35.14
N HIS A 613 -14.17 10.27 -34.97
CA HIS A 613 -15.63 10.23 -34.99
C HIS A 613 -16.22 10.86 -33.73
N PHE A 614 -15.56 10.72 -32.59
CA PHE A 614 -15.93 11.40 -31.35
C PHE A 614 -15.89 12.93 -31.49
N VAL A 615 -14.81 13.49 -32.05
CA VAL A 615 -14.69 14.93 -32.28
C VAL A 615 -15.74 15.44 -33.27
N LEU A 616 -15.97 14.72 -34.37
CA LEU A 616 -17.02 15.06 -35.35
C LEU A 616 -18.42 14.97 -34.75
N PHE A 617 -18.70 13.97 -33.92
CA PHE A 617 -19.97 13.85 -33.22
C PHE A 617 -20.25 15.08 -32.36
N MET A 618 -19.29 15.52 -31.53
CA MET A 618 -19.45 16.72 -30.72
C MET A 618 -19.65 17.98 -31.56
N ALA A 619 -18.89 18.14 -32.65
CA ALA A 619 -18.99 19.28 -33.54
C ALA A 619 -20.34 19.35 -34.26
N TRP A 620 -20.83 18.24 -34.82
CA TRP A 620 -22.14 18.17 -35.47
C TRP A 620 -23.29 18.34 -34.49
N LEU A 621 -23.17 17.79 -33.28
CA LEU A 621 -24.18 17.94 -32.24
C LEU A 621 -24.28 19.39 -31.75
N ALA A 622 -23.14 20.04 -31.51
CA ALA A 622 -23.09 21.47 -31.18
C ALA A 622 -23.68 22.34 -32.31
N LEU A 623 -23.32 22.06 -33.57
CA LEU A 623 -23.90 22.75 -34.73
C LEU A 623 -25.42 22.59 -34.79
N GLY A 624 -25.94 21.37 -34.61
CA GLY A 624 -27.37 21.11 -34.59
C GLY A 624 -28.10 21.90 -33.49
N MET A 625 -27.52 21.95 -32.28
CA MET A 625 -28.07 22.74 -31.18
C MET A 625 -28.05 24.25 -31.48
N PHE A 626 -27.00 24.79 -32.10
CA PHE A 626 -26.97 26.20 -32.52
C PHE A 626 -28.00 26.52 -33.59
N VAL A 627 -28.25 25.61 -34.54
CA VAL A 627 -29.33 25.78 -35.52
C VAL A 627 -30.68 25.84 -34.81
N VAL A 628 -30.93 24.97 -33.82
CA VAL A 628 -32.15 25.00 -33.01
C VAL A 628 -32.28 26.32 -32.24
N VAL A 629 -31.21 26.78 -31.59
CA VAL A 629 -31.20 28.04 -30.82
C VAL A 629 -31.47 29.24 -31.73
N GLY A 630 -30.74 29.36 -32.84
CA GLY A 630 -30.85 30.48 -33.77
C GLY A 630 -32.23 30.55 -34.45
N SER A 631 -32.76 29.40 -34.89
CA SER A 631 -34.08 29.34 -35.51
C SER A 631 -35.25 29.49 -34.52
N SER A 632 -35.06 29.12 -33.26
CA SER A 632 -36.11 29.21 -32.24
C SER A 632 -36.24 30.60 -31.62
N TRP A 633 -35.33 31.54 -31.91
CA TRP A 633 -35.36 32.90 -31.34
C TRP A 633 -36.70 33.65 -31.52
N PRO A 634 -37.35 33.63 -32.71
CA PRO A 634 -38.66 34.26 -32.88
C PRO A 634 -39.76 33.56 -32.07
N VAL A 635 -39.72 32.22 -32.01
CA VAL A 635 -40.68 31.39 -31.27
C VAL A 635 -40.52 31.58 -29.75
N LEU A 636 -39.28 31.75 -29.28
CA LEU A 636 -38.97 32.05 -27.88
C LEU A 636 -39.57 33.40 -27.45
N LYS A 637 -39.38 34.45 -28.26
CA LYS A 637 -39.99 35.76 -27.99
C LYS A 637 -41.51 35.69 -27.93
N LEU A 638 -42.12 34.84 -28.76
CA LEU A 638 -43.57 34.60 -28.74
C LEU A 638 -44.00 33.80 -27.50
N SER A 639 -43.20 32.84 -27.06
CA SER A 639 -43.46 32.03 -25.85
C SER A 639 -43.41 32.88 -24.58
N LEU A 640 -42.44 33.81 -24.47
CA LEU A 640 -42.30 34.75 -23.35
C LEU A 640 -43.39 35.84 -23.33
N SER A 641 -44.01 36.13 -24.48
CA SER A 641 -45.06 37.15 -24.59
C SER A 641 -46.42 36.61 -24.15
N TYR A 642 -46.74 36.74 -22.85
CA TYR A 642 -47.97 36.19 -22.27
C TYR A 642 -49.26 36.64 -22.98
N GLN A 643 -49.31 37.87 -23.49
CA GLN A 643 -50.50 38.47 -24.11
C GLN A 643 -50.78 38.09 -25.58
N LYS A 644 -49.81 37.53 -26.31
CA LYS A 644 -50.01 37.20 -27.74
C LYS A 644 -50.70 35.84 -27.89
N LYS A 645 -51.59 35.67 -28.88
CA LYS A 645 -52.22 34.38 -29.17
C LYS A 645 -51.17 33.37 -29.64
N TRP A 646 -51.23 32.15 -29.12
CA TRP A 646 -50.28 31.08 -29.46
C TRP A 646 -50.74 30.35 -30.74
N PRO A 647 -49.96 30.37 -31.83
CA PRO A 647 -50.39 29.84 -33.13
C PRO A 647 -50.20 28.32 -33.27
N TYR A 648 -49.45 27.67 -32.39
CA TYR A 648 -49.14 26.23 -32.49
C TYR A 648 -50.09 25.40 -31.63
N GLN A 649 -51.04 24.73 -32.26
CA GLN A 649 -52.10 23.99 -31.56
C GLN A 649 -51.60 22.78 -30.77
N TYR A 650 -50.56 22.09 -31.25
CA TYR A 650 -50.08 20.81 -30.70
C TYR A 650 -48.80 20.93 -29.86
N THR A 651 -48.32 22.15 -29.60
CA THR A 651 -47.05 22.38 -28.90
C THR A 651 -47.23 23.46 -27.85
N PRO A 652 -47.31 23.14 -26.55
CA PRO A 652 -47.44 24.12 -25.47
C PRO A 652 -46.29 25.13 -25.44
N ARG A 653 -46.54 26.34 -24.93
CA ARG A 653 -45.52 27.42 -24.81
C ARG A 653 -44.26 27.00 -24.05
N LEU A 654 -44.41 26.13 -23.06
CA LEU A 654 -43.30 25.67 -22.22
C LEU A 654 -42.26 24.86 -23.00
N PHE A 655 -42.67 24.08 -24.01
CA PHE A 655 -41.73 23.19 -24.70
C PHE A 655 -40.67 23.95 -25.50
N PRO A 656 -41.01 24.95 -26.36
CA PRO A 656 -39.99 25.77 -27.02
C PRO A 656 -39.06 26.51 -26.06
N LEU A 657 -39.56 26.92 -24.88
CA LEU A 657 -38.74 27.57 -23.84
C LEU A 657 -37.69 26.60 -23.28
N LEU A 658 -38.12 25.39 -22.90
CA LEU A 658 -37.23 24.37 -22.35
C LEU A 658 -36.25 23.84 -23.40
N THR A 659 -36.71 23.60 -24.63
CA THR A 659 -35.85 23.18 -25.75
C THR A 659 -34.79 24.24 -26.06
N PHE A 660 -35.16 25.52 -26.08
CA PHE A 660 -34.20 26.60 -26.26
C PHE A 660 -33.15 26.63 -25.15
N ALA A 661 -33.58 26.60 -23.88
CA ALA A 661 -32.66 26.63 -22.74
C ALA A 661 -31.69 25.44 -22.75
N LEU A 662 -32.21 24.22 -22.97
CA LEU A 662 -31.39 23.01 -23.02
C LEU A 662 -30.39 23.05 -24.17
N CYS A 663 -30.81 23.42 -25.39
CA CYS A 663 -29.92 23.50 -26.54
C CYS A 663 -28.90 24.64 -26.41
N ALA A 664 -29.25 25.77 -25.78
CA ALA A 664 -28.32 26.88 -25.59
C ALA A 664 -27.19 26.52 -24.61
N ILE A 665 -27.55 25.94 -23.46
CA ILE A 665 -26.58 25.56 -22.42
C ILE A 665 -25.73 24.37 -22.91
N MET A 666 -26.38 23.30 -23.38
CA MET A 666 -25.69 22.10 -23.84
C MET A 666 -24.87 22.38 -25.11
N GLY A 667 -25.41 23.16 -26.04
CA GLY A 667 -24.71 23.54 -27.27
C GLY A 667 -23.45 24.35 -27.01
N PHE A 668 -23.51 25.29 -26.06
CA PHE A 668 -22.33 26.05 -25.63
C PHE A 668 -21.27 25.14 -24.97
N ALA A 669 -21.68 24.30 -24.03
CA ALA A 669 -20.76 23.38 -23.35
C ALA A 669 -20.07 22.42 -24.33
N LEU A 670 -20.84 21.81 -25.25
CA LEU A 670 -20.30 20.92 -26.29
C LEU A 670 -19.38 21.65 -27.26
N ALA A 671 -19.68 22.91 -27.60
CA ALA A 671 -18.83 23.71 -28.48
C ALA A 671 -17.48 24.03 -27.82
N VAL A 672 -17.48 24.38 -26.52
CA VAL A 672 -16.25 24.60 -25.75
C VAL A 672 -15.42 23.31 -25.68
N MET A 673 -16.06 22.18 -25.37
CA MET A 673 -15.37 20.89 -25.34
C MET A 673 -14.81 20.49 -26.71
N ALA A 674 -15.58 20.62 -27.80
CA ALA A 674 -15.11 20.34 -29.15
C ALA A 674 -13.94 21.26 -29.54
N GLY A 675 -14.02 22.56 -29.20
CA GLY A 675 -12.95 23.53 -29.43
C GLY A 675 -11.67 23.18 -28.67
N TRP A 676 -11.79 22.77 -27.40
CA TRP A 676 -10.67 22.30 -26.60
C TRP A 676 -10.01 21.06 -27.20
N GLN A 677 -10.81 20.09 -27.64
CA GLN A 677 -10.31 18.87 -28.29
C GLN A 677 -9.56 19.20 -29.59
N ILE A 678 -10.08 20.13 -30.41
CA ILE A 678 -9.38 20.60 -31.62
C ILE A 678 -8.06 21.31 -31.25
N ALA A 679 -8.01 22.05 -30.14
CA ALA A 679 -6.80 22.74 -29.68
C ALA A 679 -5.70 21.78 -29.24
N ILE A 680 -6.01 20.76 -28.43
CA ILE A 680 -5.01 19.75 -28.03
C ILE A 680 -4.53 18.92 -29.22
N ILE A 681 -5.42 18.61 -30.18
CA ILE A 681 -5.03 17.96 -31.44
C ILE A 681 -4.07 18.86 -32.23
N ALA A 682 -4.30 20.17 -32.25
CA ALA A 682 -3.39 21.12 -32.88
C ALA A 682 -2.04 21.18 -32.15
N TRP A 683 -1.95 20.90 -30.85
CA TRP A 683 -0.67 20.79 -30.14
C TRP A 683 -0.01 19.40 -30.26
N GLY A 684 -0.67 18.45 -30.93
CA GLY A 684 -0.16 17.08 -31.05
C GLY A 684 -0.18 16.35 -29.71
N GLU A 685 -1.22 16.57 -28.90
CA GLU A 685 -1.37 16.00 -27.56
C GLU A 685 -2.73 15.30 -27.42
N THR A 686 -2.76 14.16 -26.72
CA THR A 686 -3.99 13.56 -26.21
C THR A 686 -4.46 14.25 -24.92
N SER A 687 -5.66 13.94 -24.42
CA SER A 687 -6.14 14.52 -23.14
C SER A 687 -5.30 14.06 -21.95
N VAL A 688 -4.78 12.82 -21.99
CA VAL A 688 -3.86 12.28 -20.97
C VAL A 688 -2.50 12.96 -21.10
N GLU A 689 -1.95 12.97 -22.31
CA GLU A 689 -0.66 13.64 -22.58
C GLU A 689 -0.70 15.14 -22.28
N ASN A 690 -1.81 15.86 -22.47
CA ASN A 690 -1.89 17.28 -22.09
C ASN A 690 -1.84 17.47 -20.56
N SER A 691 -2.35 16.50 -19.78
CA SER A 691 -2.18 16.49 -18.33
C SER A 691 -0.72 16.24 -17.97
N ASP A 692 -0.08 15.23 -18.56
CA ASP A 692 1.32 14.89 -18.29
C ASP A 692 2.26 16.00 -18.76
N ASN A 693 2.03 16.54 -19.96
CA ASN A 693 2.76 17.66 -20.53
C ASN A 693 2.61 18.94 -19.70
N SER A 694 1.50 19.12 -18.96
CA SER A 694 1.37 20.24 -18.03
C SER A 694 2.32 20.10 -16.83
N HIS A 695 2.47 18.88 -16.30
CA HIS A 695 3.43 18.56 -15.25
C HIS A 695 4.87 18.72 -15.74
N TYR A 696 5.16 18.16 -16.90
CA TYR A 696 6.42 18.28 -17.63
C TYR A 696 6.87 19.73 -17.87
N ARG A 697 5.94 20.62 -18.24
CA ARG A 697 6.23 22.06 -18.38
C ARG A 697 6.60 22.71 -17.04
N GLU A 698 5.97 22.30 -15.95
CA GLU A 698 6.29 22.82 -14.60
C GLU A 698 7.66 22.33 -14.12
N VAL A 699 7.98 21.05 -14.33
CA VAL A 699 9.28 20.45 -14.00
C VAL A 699 10.41 21.11 -14.80
N ALA A 700 10.26 21.24 -16.12
CA ALA A 700 11.25 21.91 -16.96
C ALA A 700 11.46 23.38 -16.54
N LYS A 701 10.39 24.08 -16.16
CA LYS A 701 10.45 25.47 -15.69
C LYS A 701 11.22 25.62 -14.38
N GLN A 702 11.14 24.65 -13.47
CA GLN A 702 11.95 24.65 -12.24
C GLN A 702 13.46 24.54 -12.52
N ARG A 703 13.84 23.99 -13.68
CA ARG A 703 15.23 23.82 -14.11
C ARG A 703 15.72 24.92 -15.06
N GLU A 704 14.92 25.95 -15.29
CA GLU A 704 15.16 26.98 -16.31
C GLU A 704 15.29 26.41 -17.74
N GLU A 705 14.75 25.21 -17.98
CA GLU A 705 14.72 24.55 -19.28
C GLU A 705 13.35 24.74 -19.96
N ARG A 706 13.33 24.59 -21.29
CA ARG A 706 12.10 24.67 -22.07
C ARG A 706 11.64 23.29 -22.50
N PHE A 707 10.49 22.85 -21.98
CA PHE A 707 9.81 21.66 -22.48
C PHE A 707 9.40 21.81 -23.95
N VAL A 708 9.75 20.83 -24.78
CA VAL A 708 9.29 20.72 -26.17
C VAL A 708 8.69 19.35 -26.42
N ASN A 709 7.40 19.32 -26.76
CA ASN A 709 6.69 18.10 -27.13
C ASN A 709 7.27 17.50 -28.43
N VAL A 710 7.60 16.21 -28.41
CA VAL A 710 8.13 15.48 -29.56
C VAL A 710 7.08 15.24 -30.65
N TYR A 711 5.80 15.16 -30.26
CA TYR A 711 4.69 14.90 -31.18
C TYR A 711 4.13 16.19 -31.83
N ASP A 712 4.56 17.36 -31.37
CA ASP A 712 4.18 18.63 -31.98
C ASP A 712 5.01 18.90 -33.26
N VAL A 713 4.46 18.55 -34.43
CA VAL A 713 5.05 18.87 -35.74
C VAL A 713 4.51 20.17 -36.35
N GLY A 714 3.78 20.96 -35.56
CA GLY A 714 3.17 22.24 -35.93
C GLY A 714 1.65 22.16 -36.11
N ALA A 715 0.93 23.15 -35.60
CA ALA A 715 -0.53 23.16 -35.47
C ALA A 715 -1.31 22.73 -36.72
N TRP A 716 -0.99 23.31 -37.87
CA TRP A 716 -1.66 22.97 -39.12
C TRP A 716 -1.32 21.56 -39.61
N ARG A 717 -0.08 21.10 -39.36
CA ARG A 717 0.35 19.77 -39.76
C ARG A 717 -0.24 18.70 -38.84
N ASN A 718 -0.36 18.96 -37.54
CA ASN A 718 -1.00 18.06 -36.59
C ASN A 718 -2.48 17.83 -36.95
N LEU A 719 -3.21 18.90 -37.30
CA LEU A 719 -4.60 18.81 -37.79
C LEU A 719 -4.71 18.03 -39.10
N GLN A 720 -3.79 18.26 -40.04
CA GLN A 720 -3.71 17.48 -41.28
C GLN A 720 -3.52 15.99 -41.01
N LEU A 721 -2.63 15.63 -40.08
CA LEU A 721 -2.38 14.23 -39.70
C LEU A 721 -3.62 13.61 -39.05
N PHE A 722 -4.23 14.29 -38.08
CA PHE A 722 -5.43 13.82 -37.38
C PHE A 722 -6.61 13.55 -38.33
N TRP A 723 -6.91 14.51 -39.22
CA TRP A 723 -7.98 14.35 -40.20
C TRP A 723 -7.60 13.45 -41.39
N ASN A 724 -6.33 13.03 -41.45
CA ASN A 724 -5.74 12.31 -42.57
C ASN A 724 -5.97 13.07 -43.89
N VAL A 725 -5.62 14.36 -43.92
CA VAL A 725 -5.76 15.28 -45.07
C VAL A 725 -4.42 15.99 -45.32
N GLY A 726 -4.07 16.27 -46.57
CA GLY A 726 -2.88 17.08 -46.93
C GLY A 726 -1.85 16.35 -47.80
N PRO A 727 -0.64 16.91 -47.97
CA PRO A 727 0.40 16.33 -48.83
C PRO A 727 0.79 14.93 -48.35
N GLY A 728 0.48 13.92 -49.17
CA GLY A 728 0.70 12.49 -48.89
C GLY A 728 -0.55 11.68 -48.48
N SER A 729 -1.69 12.33 -48.24
CA SER A 729 -2.96 11.64 -47.97
C SER A 729 -3.80 11.40 -49.24
N ARG A 730 -4.57 10.31 -49.26
CA ARG A 730 -5.56 10.00 -50.30
C ARG A 730 -6.84 10.84 -50.19
N HIS A 731 -7.07 11.53 -49.06
CA HIS A 731 -8.33 12.22 -48.78
C HIS A 731 -8.16 13.76 -48.72
N GLY A 732 -9.14 14.48 -49.28
CA GLY A 732 -9.24 15.94 -49.21
C GLY A 732 -10.07 16.44 -48.02
N TRP A 733 -10.13 17.76 -47.81
CA TRP A 733 -10.87 18.38 -46.68
C TRP A 733 -12.37 18.07 -46.66
N LEU A 734 -12.98 17.83 -47.83
CA LEU A 734 -14.38 17.39 -47.92
C LEU A 734 -14.64 16.06 -47.19
N SER A 735 -13.61 15.23 -47.00
CA SER A 735 -13.72 13.98 -46.25
C SER A 735 -14.02 14.16 -44.76
N VAL A 736 -13.74 15.33 -44.19
CA VAL A 736 -14.04 15.67 -42.79
C VAL A 736 -15.55 15.78 -42.57
N LEU A 737 -16.28 16.24 -43.58
CA LEU A 737 -17.74 16.34 -43.56
C LEU A 737 -18.41 15.01 -43.91
N ALA A 738 -17.66 14.03 -44.41
CA ALA A 738 -18.25 12.80 -44.91
C ALA A 738 -18.65 11.84 -43.77
N PRO A 739 -19.90 11.35 -43.74
CA PRO A 739 -20.37 10.45 -42.70
C PRO A 739 -20.01 8.99 -43.03
N TRP A 740 -18.72 8.69 -43.19
CA TRP A 740 -18.21 7.34 -43.38
C TRP A 740 -16.88 7.14 -42.66
N ARG A 741 -16.52 5.88 -42.42
CA ARG A 741 -15.30 5.51 -41.70
C ARG A 741 -14.06 5.79 -42.53
N ILE A 742 -13.12 6.55 -41.98
CA ILE A 742 -11.79 6.80 -42.57
C ILE A 742 -10.75 6.34 -41.57
N GLN A 743 -9.79 5.54 -42.03
CA GLN A 743 -8.74 5.02 -41.17
C GLN A 743 -7.78 6.14 -40.73
N PRO A 744 -7.27 6.07 -39.48
CA PRO A 744 -6.26 7.01 -38.99
C PRO A 744 -4.97 6.90 -39.82
N TYR A 745 -4.13 7.92 -39.74
CA TYR A 745 -2.85 7.93 -40.47
C TYR A 745 -1.80 7.00 -39.85
N SER A 746 -1.92 6.72 -38.55
CA SER A 746 -0.97 5.92 -37.75
C SER A 746 -1.55 4.53 -37.46
N ASP A 747 -0.64 3.57 -37.26
CA ASP A 747 -0.89 2.20 -36.83
C ASP A 747 -0.91 2.04 -35.29
N GLY A 748 -0.65 3.12 -34.55
CA GLY A 748 -0.59 3.17 -33.09
C GLY A 748 0.79 2.92 -32.49
N TRP A 749 1.74 2.44 -33.29
CA TRP A 749 3.16 2.29 -32.90
C TRP A 749 3.99 3.47 -33.39
N HIS A 750 3.70 3.92 -34.60
CA HIS A 750 4.50 4.90 -35.30
C HIS A 750 3.70 6.19 -35.44
N TRP A 751 4.13 7.19 -34.70
CA TRP A 751 3.57 8.53 -34.73
C TRP A 751 4.54 9.48 -35.42
N ALA A 752 4.02 10.50 -36.10
CA ALA A 752 4.87 11.53 -36.70
C ALA A 752 5.55 12.34 -35.58
N LYS A 753 6.89 12.32 -35.56
CA LYS A 753 7.69 13.04 -34.55
C LYS A 753 8.38 14.25 -35.16
N ARG A 754 8.60 15.28 -34.34
CA ARG A 754 9.32 16.50 -34.71
C ARG A 754 10.78 16.20 -35.05
N ARG A 755 11.25 16.77 -36.16
CA ARG A 755 12.65 16.62 -36.59
C ARG A 755 13.60 17.28 -35.59
N GLY A 756 14.70 16.59 -35.28
CA GLY A 756 15.77 17.10 -34.40
C GLY A 756 15.69 16.65 -32.93
N LEU A 757 14.65 15.92 -32.52
CA LEU A 757 14.45 15.49 -31.13
C LEU A 757 14.77 14.01 -30.85
N LEU A 758 15.36 13.29 -31.82
CA LEU A 758 15.75 11.86 -31.69
C LEU A 758 14.65 10.93 -31.14
N GLY A 759 13.39 11.35 -31.25
CA GLY A 759 12.24 10.56 -30.81
C GLY A 759 11.81 10.75 -29.35
N ARG A 760 12.39 11.70 -28.60
CA ARG A 760 12.09 11.99 -27.18
C ARG A 760 11.65 13.44 -26.95
N HIS A 761 11.01 13.69 -25.82
CA HIS A 761 10.70 15.05 -25.36
C HIS A 761 11.99 15.83 -25.06
N ALA A 762 12.01 17.13 -25.32
CA ALA A 762 13.14 17.98 -24.92
C ALA A 762 12.87 18.62 -23.57
N GLY A 763 13.88 18.69 -22.69
CA GLY A 763 13.81 19.35 -21.38
C GLY A 763 13.32 18.47 -20.23
N ILE A 764 13.32 17.14 -20.41
CA ILE A 764 12.91 16.13 -19.39
C ILE A 764 13.82 14.92 -19.48
N GLU A 765 14.19 14.36 -18.32
CA GLU A 765 15.01 13.16 -18.24
C GLU A 765 14.18 11.89 -18.36
N LYS A 766 14.79 10.77 -18.80
CA LYS A 766 14.07 9.52 -19.06
C LYS A 766 13.36 8.97 -17.81
N GLU A 767 13.92 9.20 -16.63
CA GLU A 767 13.36 8.71 -15.35
C GLU A 767 12.13 9.50 -14.89
N GLU A 768 11.83 10.62 -15.56
CA GLU A 768 10.75 11.55 -15.20
C GLU A 768 9.55 11.43 -16.14
N GLU A 769 9.64 10.62 -17.19
CA GLU A 769 8.51 10.32 -18.07
C GLU A 769 7.51 9.42 -17.32
N LEU A 770 6.36 9.99 -16.97
CA LEU A 770 5.26 9.37 -16.21
C LEU A 770 4.62 8.16 -16.91
N THR A 771 4.92 7.95 -18.19
CA THR A 771 4.25 6.97 -19.07
C THR A 771 5.05 5.70 -19.35
N ASP A 772 6.08 5.37 -18.57
CA ASP A 772 6.87 4.16 -18.82
C ASP A 772 6.57 3.01 -17.82
N ASP A 773 5.69 2.11 -18.27
CA ASP A 773 5.79 0.66 -18.00
C ASP A 773 6.54 -0.05 -19.15
N GLU A 774 7.40 0.66 -19.91
CA GLU A 774 8.32 0.00 -20.84
C GLU A 774 9.55 -0.52 -20.08
N VAL A 775 9.35 -1.66 -19.42
CA VAL A 775 10.45 -2.54 -19.02
C VAL A 775 11.36 -2.73 -20.23
N ALA A 776 12.61 -2.31 -20.08
CA ALA A 776 13.67 -2.46 -21.06
C ALA A 776 13.67 -3.88 -21.64
N ARG A 777 13.24 -4.02 -22.90
CA ARG A 777 13.63 -5.16 -23.72
C ARG A 777 14.99 -4.85 -24.31
N ASP A 778 16.02 -5.30 -23.60
CA ASP A 778 17.33 -5.56 -24.18
C ASP A 778 17.17 -6.61 -25.29
N ASP A 779 17.04 -6.17 -26.53
CA ASP A 779 17.29 -7.01 -27.71
C ASP A 779 18.30 -6.31 -28.61
N ALA A 780 19.57 -6.45 -28.21
CA ALA A 780 20.67 -6.52 -29.15
C ALA A 780 20.47 -7.77 -30.02
N HIS A 781 19.69 -7.65 -31.10
CA HIS A 781 19.71 -8.62 -32.18
C HIS A 781 20.74 -8.16 -33.22
N PRO A 782 21.92 -8.83 -33.34
CA PRO A 782 22.85 -8.55 -34.43
C PRO A 782 22.21 -9.03 -35.73
N LEU A 783 21.73 -8.08 -36.54
CA LEU A 783 21.46 -8.36 -37.94
C LEU A 783 22.79 -8.65 -38.62
N ALA A 784 22.92 -9.90 -39.06
CA ALA A 784 23.99 -10.38 -39.89
C ALA A 784 24.22 -9.45 -41.09
N THR A 785 25.34 -8.74 -41.06
CA THR A 785 26.00 -8.21 -42.26
C THR A 785 26.52 -9.39 -43.07
N ALA A 786 25.77 -9.77 -44.10
CA ALA A 786 26.29 -10.50 -45.24
C ALA A 786 26.46 -9.53 -46.41
N THR A 787 27.62 -9.63 -47.08
CA THR A 787 28.16 -8.80 -48.18
C THR A 787 28.84 -7.51 -47.67
N ARG A 788 30.16 -7.33 -47.77
CA ARG A 788 31.21 -7.95 -48.59
C ARG A 788 32.54 -7.87 -47.85
#